data_AF-A0A8I2D894-F1
#
_entry.id   AF-A0A8I2D894-F1
#
_cell.length_a   1.000
_cell.length_b   1.000
_cell.length_c   1.000
_cell.angle_alpha   90.00
_cell.angle_beta   90.00
_cell.angle_gamma   90.00
#
_symmetry.space_group_name_H-M   'P 1'
#
loop_
_entity.id
_entity.type
_entity.pdbx_description
1 polymer ?
#
loop_
_entity_poly.entity_id
_entity_poly.type
_entity_poly.pdbx_seq_one_letter_code
_entity_poly.pdbx_strand_id
1 'polypeptide(L)'
;KNETRLKVPDEIFFCEEEVEANLSAFLGNNNKRKVRGLLPILKSYNFTTDENTPVDEEIALDPELLGKVFENLLASYNPETAVTARKATGSYYTPREIVDYMVTESLVMHLTDTLGNDPATIEKLKRLFSYSDDTNPFNAEETESIVSSIEKIKILDPACGSGAFPMGILHKLVLALHKLDPQNTKWKKRLIESVPPELQMEVEKSLENKSLDYIRKLGLIEHCIFGVDIQEIAIQISKLRFFISLLIEQDVDDSKENRDIRALPNLETKFVAANALIELGESQSFKSQEVINLEEELFKVRERIFYTNSRFEKHDLQRKLSDIRNKLNTELAKVGFPNDKAEKITQWDPFDQNTHADWFDPEWMFGVKTGFDIVIGNPPYIQLQKAFDAKRKYADLYKDQKFKTFDRTGDIYCLFYEKGINLLYDGGHLAFITSNKWMRARYGEKLRQFFNGYNPKILIDLGPGVFEHATVDTNILIIQKSKNRKRLHAVTINEKKKDNIDFSTLLEQNGVLLQNLTDDAWFIGSDAEQRLKEKIERIGKPLKDWDVNIYYGIKTGLNEAFIIDDARRKEILDNCKDEAERRRTEAIIKPILRGRDIKRYYYEWAGLWVVGTFPALKLNIEDYPALKKYLLDNFDIRQLEQSGKKYPELGFDARKKTGNKWFETQDQIAYYSEFEKEKVVWPSIGETYYCFVDGNYIVLDTNYFTTSLKKWQFGILNSKLIIPYINSLDTLVGTIAYRHYKYNFEKIPVPEIAPATEPIVHQIESLVDKILSAKKENPQADTSNLEKEIDRMVYKLYDLTEEEIKIVEGVSNEK
;
A
#
# COMPACT_ATOMS: atom_id res chain seq x y z
N LYS A 1 -47.60 -5.56 9.73
CA LYS A 1 -46.73 -4.72 8.85
C LYS A 1 -45.36 -4.37 9.46
N ASN A 2 -44.92 -4.93 10.60
CA ASN A 2 -43.62 -4.61 11.22
C ASN A 2 -42.90 -5.85 11.80
N GLU A 3 -43.03 -7.03 11.18
CA GLU A 3 -42.40 -8.27 11.69
C GLU A 3 -40.92 -8.42 11.30
N THR A 4 -40.42 -7.60 10.38
CA THR A 4 -39.00 -7.58 9.95
C THR A 4 -38.16 -6.52 10.68
N ARG A 5 -38.72 -5.79 11.65
CA ARG A 5 -37.92 -4.86 12.47
C ARG A 5 -37.11 -5.66 13.48
N LEU A 6 -35.80 -5.43 13.50
CA LEU A 6 -34.90 -5.89 14.55
C LEU A 6 -35.50 -5.48 15.91
N LYS A 7 -35.85 -6.46 16.75
CA LYS A 7 -36.31 -6.22 18.12
C LYS A 7 -35.12 -6.45 19.04
N VAL A 8 -34.55 -5.37 19.53
CA VAL A 8 -33.45 -5.43 20.51
C VAL A 8 -34.04 -5.17 21.89
N PRO A 9 -33.79 -6.02 22.90
CA PRO A 9 -34.26 -5.79 24.26
C PRO A 9 -33.76 -4.45 24.83
N ASP A 10 -34.66 -3.69 25.46
CA ASP A 10 -34.33 -2.39 26.07
C ASP A 10 -33.24 -2.52 27.14
N GLU A 11 -33.20 -3.64 27.85
CA GLU A 11 -32.16 -3.96 28.84
C GLU A 11 -30.73 -3.87 28.28
N ILE A 12 -30.52 -4.15 26.99
CA ILE A 12 -29.20 -4.03 26.35
C ILE A 12 -28.73 -2.58 26.30
N PHE A 13 -29.63 -1.62 26.19
CA PHE A 13 -29.29 -0.19 26.11
C PHE A 13 -29.38 0.52 27.45
N PHE A 14 -30.43 0.22 28.24
CA PHE A 14 -30.85 1.04 29.37
C PHE A 14 -30.57 0.45 30.76
N CYS A 15 -30.06 -0.79 30.86
CA CYS A 15 -29.77 -1.40 32.16
C CYS A 15 -28.68 -0.61 32.92
N GLU A 16 -29.06 0.10 33.99
CA GLU A 16 -28.12 0.93 34.76
C GLU A 16 -27.22 0.13 35.71
N GLU A 17 -27.71 -1.01 36.20
CA GLU A 17 -26.99 -1.85 37.15
C GLU A 17 -26.07 -2.85 36.44
N GLU A 18 -24.90 -3.14 37.03
CA GLU A 18 -24.03 -4.21 36.55
C GLU A 18 -24.63 -5.58 36.85
N VAL A 19 -24.97 -6.34 35.81
CA VAL A 19 -25.49 -7.70 35.89
C VAL A 19 -24.41 -8.70 35.49
N GLU A 20 -24.35 -9.84 36.17
CA GLU A 20 -23.40 -10.90 35.83
C GLU A 20 -23.92 -11.75 34.65
N ALA A 21 -23.45 -11.47 33.45
CA ALA A 21 -23.82 -12.20 32.24
C ALA A 21 -22.84 -13.36 31.96
N ASN A 22 -23.40 -14.52 31.61
CA ASN A 22 -22.62 -15.66 31.15
C ASN A 22 -22.34 -15.54 29.65
N LEU A 23 -21.11 -15.15 29.29
CA LEU A 23 -20.69 -14.96 27.90
C LEU A 23 -19.92 -16.18 27.34
N SER A 24 -19.97 -17.32 28.04
CA SER A 24 -19.17 -18.51 27.70
C SER A 24 -19.47 -19.05 26.30
N ALA A 25 -20.70 -18.86 25.80
CA ALA A 25 -21.09 -19.25 24.45
C ALA A 25 -20.40 -18.44 23.34
N PHE A 26 -19.95 -17.22 23.63
CA PHE A 26 -19.36 -16.30 22.64
C PHE A 26 -17.85 -16.13 22.78
N LEU A 27 -17.32 -16.23 24.00
CA LEU A 27 -15.91 -15.96 24.30
C LEU A 27 -15.08 -17.23 24.55
N GLY A 28 -15.72 -18.39 24.66
CA GLY A 28 -15.07 -19.65 25.07
C GLY A 28 -14.65 -19.63 26.54
N ASN A 29 -14.78 -20.78 27.21
CA ASN A 29 -14.59 -20.97 28.67
C ASN A 29 -15.56 -20.17 29.56
N ASN A 30 -15.69 -20.63 30.81
CA ASN A 30 -16.66 -20.23 31.86
C ASN A 30 -16.54 -18.75 32.28
N ASN A 31 -16.77 -17.83 31.34
CA ASN A 31 -16.52 -16.40 31.47
C ASN A 31 -17.83 -15.70 31.82
N LYS A 32 -18.16 -15.73 33.11
CA LYS A 32 -19.11 -14.76 33.68
C LYS A 32 -18.44 -13.39 33.70
N ARG A 33 -19.11 -12.39 33.13
CA ARG A 33 -18.65 -11.00 33.07
C ARG A 33 -19.73 -10.10 33.60
N LYS A 34 -19.33 -9.09 34.36
CA LYS A 34 -20.24 -7.99 34.70
C LYS A 34 -20.46 -7.16 33.45
N VAL A 35 -21.72 -6.97 33.09
CA VAL A 35 -22.17 -6.17 31.95
C VAL A 35 -23.19 -5.16 32.46
N ARG A 36 -23.25 -4.00 31.84
CA ARG A 36 -24.28 -2.99 32.07
C ARG A 36 -24.81 -2.54 30.71
N GLY A 37 -25.93 -1.83 30.68
CA GLY A 37 -26.53 -1.31 29.46
C GLY A 37 -25.59 -0.39 28.70
N LEU A 38 -25.72 -0.36 27.37
CA LEU A 38 -24.85 0.39 26.48
C LEU A 38 -24.81 1.89 26.81
N LEU A 39 -25.95 2.52 27.12
CA LEU A 39 -25.99 3.96 27.40
C LEU A 39 -25.26 4.32 28.71
N PRO A 40 -25.44 3.60 29.84
CA PRO A 40 -24.59 3.74 31.02
C PRO A 40 -23.09 3.51 30.76
N ILE A 41 -22.73 2.55 29.88
CA ILE A 41 -21.35 2.38 29.44
C ILE A 41 -20.85 3.66 28.78
N LEU A 42 -21.55 4.12 27.74
CA LEU A 42 -21.16 5.31 26.99
C LEU A 42 -21.11 6.56 27.87
N LYS A 43 -22.12 6.78 28.74
CA LYS A 43 -22.16 7.90 29.71
C LYS A 43 -20.97 7.93 30.69
N SER A 44 -20.31 6.79 30.93
CA SER A 44 -19.14 6.76 31.82
C SER A 44 -17.85 7.24 31.16
N TYR A 45 -17.87 7.45 29.84
CA TYR A 45 -16.77 8.04 29.10
C TYR A 45 -17.03 9.51 28.84
N ASN A 46 -15.97 10.31 28.86
CA ASN A 46 -16.00 11.68 28.37
C ASN A 46 -15.92 11.64 26.84
N PHE A 47 -16.92 12.18 26.15
CA PHE A 47 -16.86 12.37 24.70
C PHE A 47 -16.30 13.77 24.42
N THR A 48 -15.31 13.88 23.53
CA THR A 48 -14.88 15.17 22.98
C THR A 48 -15.58 15.43 21.67
N THR A 49 -15.83 16.71 21.44
CA THR A 49 -16.37 17.24 20.18
C THR A 49 -15.26 17.63 19.20
N ASP A 50 -14.03 17.83 19.70
CA ASP A 50 -12.89 18.23 18.87
C ASP A 50 -12.18 17.02 18.24
N GLU A 51 -12.34 16.89 16.92
CA GLU A 51 -11.58 15.96 16.08
C GLU A 51 -10.22 16.54 15.64
N ASN A 52 -9.89 17.80 15.97
CA ASN A 52 -8.87 18.57 15.26
C ASN A 52 -7.86 19.32 16.12
N THR A 53 -6.95 18.58 16.76
CA THR A 53 -5.57 19.07 16.93
C THR A 53 -4.60 17.88 16.92
N PRO A 54 -3.48 17.95 16.19
CA PRO A 54 -2.32 17.08 16.43
C PRO A 54 -1.59 17.42 17.75
N VAL A 55 -2.08 18.43 18.47
CA VAL A 55 -1.65 18.81 19.82
C VAL A 55 -2.52 18.02 20.80
N ASP A 56 -1.85 17.20 21.64
CA ASP A 56 -2.48 16.37 22.67
C ASP A 56 -3.42 17.18 23.58
N GLU A 57 -4.69 16.80 23.62
CA GLU A 57 -5.57 17.04 24.78
C GLU A 57 -6.33 15.75 25.15
N GLU A 58 -6.73 15.69 26.42
CA GLU A 58 -6.98 14.51 27.27
C GLU A 58 -7.90 13.39 26.72
N ILE A 59 -7.79 12.22 27.37
CA ILE A 59 -8.53 10.97 27.15
C ILE A 59 -10.05 11.22 27.06
N ALA A 60 -10.51 11.46 25.84
CA ALA A 60 -11.91 11.57 25.50
C ALA A 60 -12.21 10.75 24.23
N LEU A 61 -13.41 10.20 24.16
CA LEU A 61 -13.87 9.43 23.02
C LEU A 61 -14.21 10.38 21.87
N ASP A 62 -13.33 10.45 20.88
CA ASP A 62 -13.58 11.17 19.63
C ASP A 62 -14.39 10.31 18.63
N PRO A 63 -14.95 10.91 17.57
CA PRO A 63 -15.59 10.17 16.48
C PRO A 63 -14.63 9.29 15.64
N GLU A 64 -13.29 9.41 15.80
CA GLU A 64 -12.31 8.49 15.20
C GLU A 64 -12.31 7.13 15.89
N LEU A 65 -12.72 7.03 17.15
CA LEU A 65 -12.92 5.76 17.83
C LEU A 65 -13.85 4.84 17.03
N LEU A 66 -14.82 5.38 16.28
CA LEU A 66 -15.66 4.60 15.38
C LEU A 66 -14.85 3.92 14.26
N GLY A 67 -13.85 4.60 13.71
CA GLY A 67 -12.91 4.03 12.76
C GLY A 67 -12.06 2.92 13.39
N LYS A 68 -11.51 3.15 14.59
CA LYS A 68 -10.72 2.13 15.31
C LYS A 68 -11.56 0.91 15.72
N VAL A 69 -12.79 1.14 16.20
CA VAL A 69 -13.75 0.09 16.57
C VAL A 69 -14.15 -0.70 15.34
N PHE A 70 -14.44 -0.05 14.22
CA PHE A 70 -14.73 -0.71 12.95
C PHE A 70 -13.61 -1.66 12.52
N GLU A 71 -12.36 -1.21 12.54
CA GLU A 71 -11.22 -2.03 12.14
C GLU A 71 -11.00 -3.24 13.06
N ASN A 72 -11.33 -3.10 14.34
CA ASN A 72 -11.31 -4.20 15.29
C ASN A 72 -12.49 -5.17 15.07
N LEU A 73 -13.66 -4.66 14.66
CA LEU A 73 -14.84 -5.47 14.32
C LEU A 73 -14.68 -6.18 12.97
N LEU A 74 -14.07 -5.56 11.96
CA LEU A 74 -13.71 -6.24 10.71
C LEU A 74 -12.79 -7.43 10.97
N ALA A 75 -11.85 -7.29 11.90
CA ALA A 75 -10.95 -8.37 12.29
C ALA A 75 -11.68 -9.58 12.89
N SER A 76 -12.89 -9.40 13.45
CA SER A 76 -13.70 -10.47 14.04
C SER A 76 -14.82 -11.00 13.13
N TYR A 77 -15.21 -10.27 12.08
CA TYR A 77 -16.41 -10.57 11.28
C TYR A 77 -16.25 -11.57 10.13
N ASN A 78 -15.14 -12.30 10.02
CA ASN A 78 -14.96 -13.30 8.96
C ASN A 78 -15.08 -14.74 9.49
N PRO A 79 -16.28 -15.36 9.50
CA PRO A 79 -16.52 -16.65 10.14
C PRO A 79 -15.80 -17.84 9.48
N GLU A 80 -15.25 -17.70 8.26
CA GLU A 80 -14.60 -18.82 7.55
C GLU A 80 -13.06 -18.81 7.58
N THR A 81 -12.42 -17.75 8.07
CA THR A 81 -10.96 -17.70 8.14
C THR A 81 -10.48 -17.05 9.43
N ALA A 82 -10.03 -17.86 10.38
CA ALA A 82 -9.33 -17.45 11.60
C ALA A 82 -7.97 -16.75 11.35
N VAL A 83 -7.75 -16.18 10.16
CA VAL A 83 -6.56 -15.42 9.76
C VAL A 83 -6.99 -13.99 9.43
N THR A 84 -6.81 -13.09 10.40
CA THR A 84 -6.79 -11.61 10.31
C THR A 84 -7.37 -11.01 9.02
N ALA A 85 -8.66 -10.65 9.05
CA ALA A 85 -9.38 -10.02 7.94
C ALA A 85 -8.65 -8.81 7.32
N ARG A 86 -7.83 -8.08 8.09
CA ARG A 86 -6.94 -7.00 7.62
C ARG A 86 -6.05 -7.40 6.45
N LYS A 87 -5.43 -8.58 6.51
CA LYS A 87 -4.60 -9.10 5.41
C LYS A 87 -5.43 -9.52 4.20
N ALA A 88 -6.70 -9.90 4.41
CA ALA A 88 -7.59 -10.38 3.36
C ALA A 88 -8.10 -9.21 2.49
N THR A 89 -8.60 -8.16 3.14
CA THR A 89 -9.16 -6.96 2.50
C THR A 89 -8.12 -5.92 2.12
N GLY A 90 -6.91 -5.97 2.72
CA GLY A 90 -5.89 -4.96 2.49
C GLY A 90 -6.26 -3.57 3.03
N SER A 91 -7.28 -3.50 3.90
CA SER A 91 -7.74 -2.28 4.58
C SER A 91 -6.78 -1.96 5.73
N TYR A 92 -6.11 -0.81 5.64
CA TYR A 92 -5.23 -0.30 6.69
C TYR A 92 -5.60 1.15 6.97
N TYR A 93 -5.72 1.47 8.26
CA TYR A 93 -5.93 2.85 8.70
C TYR A 93 -4.70 3.72 8.37
N THR A 94 -4.96 4.91 7.82
CA THR A 94 -3.93 5.92 7.55
C THR A 94 -3.77 6.84 8.76
N PRO A 95 -2.56 6.99 9.33
CA PRO A 95 -2.33 7.89 10.47
C PRO A 95 -2.71 9.34 10.20
N ARG A 96 -3.07 10.05 11.29
CA ARG A 96 -3.56 11.44 11.24
C ARG A 96 -2.57 12.38 10.57
N GLU A 97 -1.30 12.27 10.91
CA GLU A 97 -0.22 13.14 10.44
C GLU A 97 -0.06 13.03 8.91
N ILE A 98 -0.29 11.83 8.37
CA ILE A 98 -0.24 11.59 6.92
C ILE A 98 -1.49 12.13 6.24
N VAL A 99 -2.67 11.91 6.82
CA VAL A 99 -3.91 12.48 6.30
C VAL A 99 -3.80 14.01 6.28
N ASP A 100 -3.36 14.62 7.37
CA ASP A 100 -3.17 16.06 7.51
C ASP A 100 -2.19 16.60 6.45
N TYR A 101 -1.02 15.98 6.32
CA TYR A 101 -0.02 16.35 5.33
C TYR A 101 -0.53 16.22 3.89
N MET A 102 -1.05 15.05 3.51
CA MET A 102 -1.50 14.80 2.14
C MET A 102 -2.66 15.71 1.74
N VAL A 103 -3.62 15.96 2.65
CA VAL A 103 -4.72 16.90 2.41
C VAL A 103 -4.18 18.32 2.26
N THR A 104 -3.33 18.76 3.20
CA THR A 104 -2.76 20.12 3.18
C THR A 104 -1.97 20.37 1.90
N GLU A 105 -1.03 19.50 1.54
CA GLU A 105 -0.21 19.67 0.33
C GLU A 105 -1.07 19.61 -0.94
N SER A 106 -2.09 18.75 -1.00
CA SER A 106 -2.99 18.68 -2.16
C SER A 106 -3.79 19.98 -2.33
N LEU A 107 -4.32 20.54 -1.24
CA LEU A 107 -5.05 21.81 -1.25
C LEU A 107 -4.13 22.99 -1.59
N VAL A 108 -2.92 23.03 -1.01
CA VAL A 108 -1.90 24.03 -1.34
C VAL A 108 -1.59 23.98 -2.84
N MET A 109 -1.30 22.81 -3.41
CA MET A 109 -1.00 22.68 -4.83
C MET A 109 -2.15 23.14 -5.72
N HIS A 110 -3.39 22.75 -5.41
CA HIS A 110 -4.56 23.20 -6.14
C HIS A 110 -4.73 24.73 -6.12
N LEU A 111 -4.62 25.35 -4.93
CA LEU A 111 -4.76 26.81 -4.81
C LEU A 111 -3.58 27.58 -5.43
N THR A 112 -2.40 26.96 -5.48
CA THR A 112 -1.21 27.52 -6.13
C THR A 112 -1.38 27.62 -7.64
N ASP A 113 -2.09 26.66 -8.26
CA ASP A 113 -2.44 26.75 -9.69
C ASP A 113 -3.37 27.93 -9.99
N THR A 114 -4.17 28.38 -9.02
CA THR A 114 -5.07 29.54 -9.12
C THR A 114 -4.36 30.87 -8.83
N LEU A 115 -3.54 30.92 -7.77
CA LEU A 115 -2.93 32.17 -7.26
C LEU A 115 -1.54 32.47 -7.85
N GLY A 116 -0.82 31.46 -8.31
CA GLY A 116 0.57 31.55 -8.72
C GLY A 116 1.50 30.69 -7.87
N ASN A 117 2.58 30.23 -8.49
CA ASN A 117 3.52 29.26 -7.92
C ASN A 117 4.83 29.89 -7.41
N ASP A 118 4.73 31.03 -6.74
CA ASP A 118 5.87 31.66 -6.08
C ASP A 118 6.00 31.21 -4.61
N PRO A 119 7.23 31.21 -4.04
CA PRO A 119 7.45 30.75 -2.67
C PRO A 119 6.66 31.50 -1.60
N ALA A 120 6.39 32.81 -1.78
CA ALA A 120 5.66 33.59 -0.79
C ALA A 120 4.18 33.21 -0.75
N THR A 121 3.57 32.96 -1.92
CA THR A 121 2.20 32.44 -2.00
C THR A 121 2.07 31.07 -1.35
N ILE A 122 3.02 30.16 -1.60
CA ILE A 122 3.03 28.83 -0.98
C ILE A 122 3.13 28.93 0.55
N GLU A 123 3.99 29.81 1.07
CA GLU A 123 4.11 30.02 2.52
C GLU A 123 2.81 30.55 3.13
N LYS A 124 2.16 31.54 2.49
CA LYS A 124 0.84 32.03 2.93
C LYS A 124 -0.22 30.93 2.92
N LEU A 125 -0.24 30.08 1.89
CA LEU A 125 -1.18 28.95 1.80
C LEU A 125 -0.90 27.90 2.90
N LYS A 126 0.36 27.59 3.20
CA LYS A 126 0.71 26.71 4.33
C LYS A 126 0.22 27.30 5.66
N ARG A 127 0.37 28.61 5.89
CA ARG A 127 -0.18 29.28 7.09
C ARG A 127 -1.71 29.23 7.16
N LEU A 128 -2.39 29.39 6.02
CA LEU A 128 -3.85 29.28 5.95
C LEU A 128 -4.35 27.93 6.49
N PHE A 129 -3.66 26.83 6.20
CA PHE A 129 -4.03 25.48 6.65
C PHE A 129 -3.34 25.02 7.96
N SER A 130 -2.56 25.89 8.61
CA SER A 130 -1.92 25.61 9.90
C SER A 130 -2.88 25.84 11.06
N TYR A 131 -2.87 24.98 12.09
CA TYR A 131 -3.64 25.22 13.33
C TYR A 131 -2.96 26.21 14.28
N SER A 132 -1.72 26.63 14.01
CA SER A 132 -0.94 27.50 14.90
C SER A 132 -1.15 29.00 14.68
N ASP A 133 -1.92 29.39 13.66
CA ASP A 133 -2.08 30.78 13.23
C ASP A 133 -3.52 31.03 12.79
N ASP A 134 -4.25 31.89 13.52
CA ASP A 134 -5.66 32.21 13.24
C ASP A 134 -5.84 33.40 12.29
N THR A 135 -4.76 33.97 11.77
CA THR A 135 -4.82 35.15 10.91
C THR A 135 -5.07 34.80 9.45
N ASN A 136 -5.76 35.69 8.72
CA ASN A 136 -5.84 35.62 7.27
C ASN A 136 -4.57 36.24 6.64
N PRO A 137 -3.72 35.46 5.96
CA PRO A 137 -2.48 35.98 5.37
C PRO A 137 -2.69 36.67 4.01
N PHE A 138 -3.93 36.74 3.52
CA PHE A 138 -4.28 37.21 2.18
C PHE A 138 -5.02 38.56 2.20
N ASN A 139 -4.85 39.33 1.13
CA ASN A 139 -5.64 40.55 0.91
C ASN A 139 -7.09 40.22 0.48
N ALA A 140 -7.93 41.24 0.32
CA ALA A 140 -9.35 41.05 0.02
C ALA A 140 -9.62 40.38 -1.34
N GLU A 141 -8.82 40.67 -2.37
CA GLU A 141 -8.96 40.10 -3.71
C GLU A 141 -8.48 38.64 -3.75
N GLU A 142 -7.31 38.38 -3.15
CA GLU A 142 -6.79 37.03 -2.96
C GLU A 142 -7.77 36.16 -2.16
N THR A 143 -8.33 36.71 -1.07
CA THR A 143 -9.34 36.03 -0.23
C THR A 143 -10.57 35.66 -1.05
N GLU A 144 -11.07 36.57 -1.90
CA GLU A 144 -12.23 36.30 -2.75
C GLU A 144 -11.95 35.20 -3.78
N SER A 145 -10.76 35.22 -4.38
CA SER A 145 -10.31 34.18 -5.31
C SER A 145 -10.24 32.81 -4.64
N ILE A 146 -9.65 32.73 -3.44
CA ILE A 146 -9.54 31.47 -2.69
C ILE A 146 -10.90 30.93 -2.30
N VAL A 147 -11.80 31.77 -1.76
CA VAL A 147 -13.15 31.35 -1.40
C VAL A 147 -13.92 30.85 -2.63
N SER A 148 -13.77 31.49 -3.79
CA SER A 148 -14.38 31.00 -5.03
C SER A 148 -13.75 29.70 -5.53
N SER A 149 -12.46 29.48 -5.30
CA SER A 149 -11.79 28.22 -5.62
C SER A 149 -12.30 27.09 -4.71
N ILE A 150 -12.42 27.34 -3.40
CA ILE A 150 -12.96 26.39 -2.42
C ILE A 150 -14.42 26.03 -2.75
N GLU A 151 -15.23 26.97 -3.20
CA GLU A 151 -16.62 26.72 -3.59
C GLU A 151 -16.75 25.70 -4.73
N LYS A 152 -15.78 25.70 -5.66
CA LYS A 152 -15.84 24.91 -6.90
C LYS A 152 -15.04 23.62 -6.84
N ILE A 153 -14.14 23.49 -5.87
CA ILE A 153 -13.23 22.35 -5.77
C ILE A 153 -14.03 21.05 -5.56
N LYS A 154 -13.66 20.00 -6.30
CA LYS A 154 -14.22 18.66 -6.18
C LYS A 154 -13.11 17.67 -5.84
N ILE A 155 -13.25 17.02 -4.70
CA ILE A 155 -12.23 16.13 -4.15
C ILE A 155 -12.83 14.73 -3.96
N LEU A 156 -12.20 13.73 -4.55
CA LEU A 156 -12.62 12.34 -4.49
C LEU A 156 -11.62 11.47 -3.76
N ASP A 157 -12.11 10.64 -2.83
CA ASP A 157 -11.39 9.45 -2.38
C ASP A 157 -12.02 8.18 -2.98
N PRO A 158 -11.34 7.48 -3.91
CA PRO A 158 -11.89 6.33 -4.61
C PRO A 158 -11.79 5.01 -3.81
N ALA A 159 -11.19 5.02 -2.62
CA ALA A 159 -11.09 3.90 -1.70
C ALA A 159 -11.13 4.41 -0.25
N CYS A 160 -12.22 5.10 0.10
CA CYS A 160 -12.24 5.99 1.26
C CYS A 160 -12.28 5.29 2.62
N GLY A 161 -12.55 3.98 2.65
CA GLY A 161 -12.71 3.22 3.88
C GLY A 161 -13.67 3.91 4.84
N SER A 162 -13.24 4.07 6.09
CA SER A 162 -13.98 4.77 7.15
C SER A 162 -14.01 6.29 7.02
N GLY A 163 -13.56 6.87 5.89
CA GLY A 163 -13.68 8.29 5.59
C GLY A 163 -12.55 9.16 6.17
N ALA A 164 -11.34 8.63 6.37
CA ALA A 164 -10.23 9.39 6.96
C ALA A 164 -9.84 10.64 6.13
N PHE A 165 -9.57 10.48 4.83
CA PHE A 165 -9.25 11.62 3.96
C PHE A 165 -10.45 12.57 3.75
N PRO A 166 -11.68 12.09 3.45
CA PRO A 166 -12.87 12.96 3.41
C PRO A 166 -13.03 13.85 4.65
N MET A 167 -12.85 13.29 5.85
CA MET A 167 -12.92 14.07 7.10
C MET A 167 -11.76 15.06 7.23
N GLY A 168 -10.53 14.65 6.90
CA GLY A 168 -9.37 15.55 6.89
C GLY A 168 -9.56 16.75 5.95
N ILE A 169 -10.15 16.51 4.77
CA ILE A 169 -10.51 17.56 3.80
C ILE A 169 -11.53 18.52 4.40
N LEU A 170 -12.62 18.00 4.99
CA LEU A 170 -13.66 18.82 5.63
C LEU A 170 -13.03 19.76 6.66
N HIS A 171 -12.16 19.23 7.51
CA HIS A 171 -11.53 19.98 8.60
C HIS A 171 -10.60 21.08 8.09
N LYS A 172 -9.73 20.78 7.11
CA LYS A 172 -8.83 21.78 6.53
C LYS A 172 -9.57 22.87 5.76
N LEU A 173 -10.65 22.54 5.06
CA LEU A 173 -11.47 23.53 4.36
C LEU A 173 -12.28 24.40 5.33
N VAL A 174 -12.83 23.83 6.41
CA VAL A 174 -13.48 24.60 7.48
C VAL A 174 -12.47 25.55 8.15
N LEU A 175 -11.26 25.07 8.46
CA LEU A 175 -10.18 25.90 9.02
C LEU A 175 -9.83 27.08 8.08
N ALA A 176 -9.70 26.81 6.78
CA ALA A 176 -9.43 27.87 5.81
C ALA A 176 -10.57 28.90 5.77
N LEU A 177 -11.83 28.46 5.73
CA LEU A 177 -12.99 29.36 5.71
C LEU A 177 -13.13 30.17 7.00
N HIS A 178 -12.74 29.64 8.15
CA HIS A 178 -12.68 30.41 9.40
C HIS A 178 -11.78 31.63 9.30
N LYS A 179 -10.62 31.49 8.66
CA LYS A 179 -9.66 32.58 8.50
C LYS A 179 -10.09 33.54 7.39
N LEU A 180 -10.56 32.99 6.26
CA LEU A 180 -10.91 33.78 5.07
C LEU A 180 -12.24 34.54 5.20
N ASP A 181 -13.23 33.95 5.86
CA ASP A 181 -14.57 34.52 6.06
C ASP A 181 -15.09 34.20 7.48
N PRO A 182 -14.53 34.85 8.52
CA PRO A 182 -14.83 34.52 9.92
C PRO A 182 -16.31 34.62 10.27
N GLN A 183 -17.03 35.57 9.66
CA GLN A 183 -18.46 35.81 9.85
C GLN A 183 -19.35 35.00 8.88
N ASN A 184 -18.75 34.15 8.04
CA ASN A 184 -19.40 33.27 7.08
C ASN A 184 -20.35 33.99 6.10
N THR A 185 -20.11 35.28 5.86
CA THR A 185 -21.01 36.13 5.06
C THR A 185 -20.92 35.81 3.58
N LYS A 186 -19.70 35.59 3.07
CA LYS A 186 -19.42 35.30 1.67
C LYS A 186 -19.77 33.86 1.34
N TRP A 187 -19.35 32.93 2.19
CA TRP A 187 -19.60 31.51 2.00
C TRP A 187 -21.10 31.19 2.08
N LYS A 188 -21.82 31.70 3.08
CA LYS A 188 -23.28 31.51 3.19
C LYS A 188 -23.99 32.05 1.95
N LYS A 189 -23.62 33.24 1.47
CA LYS A 189 -24.21 33.83 0.27
C LYS A 189 -23.99 32.91 -0.95
N ARG A 190 -22.76 32.44 -1.17
CA ARG A 190 -22.41 31.53 -2.27
C ARG A 190 -23.14 30.20 -2.20
N LEU A 191 -23.24 29.60 -1.00
CA LEU A 191 -24.02 28.40 -0.76
C LEU A 191 -25.50 28.57 -1.10
N ILE A 192 -26.10 29.73 -0.81
CA ILE A 192 -27.49 30.00 -1.18
C ILE A 192 -27.60 30.21 -2.70
N GLU A 193 -26.65 30.91 -3.31
CA GLU A 193 -26.62 31.14 -4.76
C GLU A 193 -26.37 29.86 -5.58
N SER A 194 -25.70 28.85 -5.02
CA SER A 194 -25.48 27.55 -5.67
C SER A 194 -26.74 26.65 -5.66
N VAL A 195 -27.68 26.88 -4.74
CA VAL A 195 -28.94 26.14 -4.63
C VAL A 195 -29.94 26.59 -5.71
N PRO A 196 -30.73 25.68 -6.30
CA PRO A 196 -31.78 26.03 -7.26
C PRO A 196 -32.72 27.14 -6.75
N PRO A 197 -33.07 28.16 -7.56
CA PRO A 197 -33.86 29.32 -7.13
C PRO A 197 -35.15 28.98 -6.37
N GLU A 198 -35.81 27.88 -6.74
CA GLU A 198 -37.01 27.38 -6.08
C GLU A 198 -36.81 26.90 -4.63
N LEU A 199 -35.58 26.56 -4.23
CA LEU A 199 -35.22 26.06 -2.90
C LEU A 199 -34.48 27.11 -2.05
N GLN A 200 -33.98 28.19 -2.65
CA GLN A 200 -33.13 29.18 -1.95
C GLN A 200 -33.77 29.73 -0.68
N MET A 201 -35.03 30.16 -0.75
CA MET A 201 -35.76 30.69 0.42
C MET A 201 -35.93 29.65 1.53
N GLU A 202 -36.20 28.40 1.17
CA GLU A 202 -36.36 27.31 2.14
C GLU A 202 -35.02 26.97 2.81
N VAL A 203 -33.95 26.89 2.01
CA VAL A 203 -32.60 26.64 2.50
C VAL A 203 -32.14 27.78 3.40
N GLU A 204 -32.29 29.03 2.99
CA GLU A 204 -31.91 30.19 3.78
C GLU A 204 -32.61 30.20 5.15
N LYS A 205 -33.94 30.00 5.16
CA LYS A 205 -34.72 29.92 6.40
C LYS A 205 -34.27 28.76 7.30
N SER A 206 -33.95 27.61 6.72
CA SER A 206 -33.49 26.44 7.47
C SER A 206 -32.08 26.57 8.07
N LEU A 207 -31.32 27.60 7.66
CA LEU A 207 -29.97 27.90 8.13
C LEU A 207 -29.91 29.11 9.07
N GLU A 208 -31.02 29.80 9.33
CA GLU A 208 -31.03 31.08 10.07
C GLU A 208 -30.52 30.94 11.52
N ASN A 209 -30.86 29.85 12.20
CA ASN A 209 -30.48 29.60 13.60
C ASN A 209 -29.33 28.57 13.72
N LYS A 210 -28.50 28.42 12.68
CA LYS A 210 -27.41 27.43 12.68
C LYS A 210 -26.06 28.10 12.90
N SER A 211 -25.16 27.38 13.58
CA SER A 211 -23.80 27.85 13.78
C SER A 211 -23.12 28.10 12.43
N LEU A 212 -22.14 29.02 12.42
CA LEU A 212 -21.39 29.34 11.21
C LEU A 212 -20.72 28.08 10.64
N ASP A 213 -20.24 27.20 11.52
CA ASP A 213 -19.57 25.95 11.16
C ASP A 213 -20.51 24.89 10.62
N TYR A 214 -21.73 24.81 11.16
CA TYR A 214 -22.75 23.98 10.54
C TYR A 214 -22.95 24.35 9.08
N ILE A 215 -23.05 25.65 8.76
CA ILE A 215 -23.26 26.16 7.41
C ILE A 215 -22.02 25.89 6.52
N ARG A 216 -20.81 26.10 7.04
CA ARG A 216 -19.55 25.78 6.35
C ARG A 216 -19.49 24.29 5.99
N LYS A 217 -19.64 23.42 6.99
CA LYS A 217 -19.59 21.97 6.84
C LYS A 217 -20.65 21.49 5.86
N LEU A 218 -21.91 21.94 5.99
CA LEU A 218 -22.99 21.51 5.11
C LEU A 218 -22.70 21.80 3.63
N GLY A 219 -22.21 23.00 3.32
CA GLY A 219 -21.87 23.38 1.95
C GLY A 219 -20.67 22.60 1.38
N LEU A 220 -19.63 22.40 2.19
CA LEU A 220 -18.44 21.63 1.79
C LEU A 220 -18.76 20.16 1.53
N ILE A 221 -19.62 19.56 2.36
CA ILE A 221 -20.09 18.18 2.21
C ILE A 221 -20.90 18.01 0.92
N GLU A 222 -21.74 19.00 0.58
CA GLU A 222 -22.55 18.93 -0.63
C GLU A 222 -21.71 19.12 -1.90
N HIS A 223 -20.86 20.14 -1.94
CA HIS A 223 -20.27 20.54 -3.21
C HIS A 223 -18.86 19.99 -3.45
N CYS A 224 -18.11 19.70 -2.39
CA CYS A 224 -16.67 19.50 -2.51
C CYS A 224 -16.17 18.08 -2.23
N ILE A 225 -16.86 17.29 -1.40
CA ILE A 225 -16.31 16.04 -0.86
C ILE A 225 -17.07 14.82 -1.38
N PHE A 226 -16.34 13.89 -2.00
CA PHE A 226 -16.86 12.67 -2.57
C PHE A 226 -16.03 11.45 -2.11
N GLY A 227 -16.69 10.32 -1.87
CA GLY A 227 -16.05 9.09 -1.42
C GLY A 227 -16.65 7.84 -2.05
N VAL A 228 -15.80 6.88 -2.38
CA VAL A 228 -16.18 5.55 -2.89
C VAL A 228 -15.44 4.49 -2.11
N ASP A 229 -16.14 3.43 -1.75
CA ASP A 229 -15.51 2.21 -1.23
C ASP A 229 -16.29 0.99 -1.70
N ILE A 230 -15.64 -0.17 -1.83
CA ILE A 230 -16.31 -1.41 -2.21
C ILE A 230 -17.10 -2.02 -1.04
N GLN A 231 -16.73 -1.71 0.20
CA GLN A 231 -17.37 -2.24 1.40
C GLN A 231 -18.52 -1.33 1.86
N GLU A 232 -19.73 -1.86 1.89
CA GLU A 232 -20.94 -1.10 2.27
C GLU A 232 -20.82 -0.53 3.69
N ILE A 233 -20.31 -1.35 4.61
CA ILE A 233 -20.12 -0.96 6.02
C ILE A 233 -19.13 0.20 6.18
N ALA A 234 -18.08 0.27 5.37
CA ALA A 234 -17.10 1.35 5.41
C ALA A 234 -17.76 2.69 5.01
N ILE A 235 -18.57 2.65 3.96
CA ILE A 235 -19.40 3.79 3.52
C ILE A 235 -20.37 4.24 4.61
N GLN A 236 -21.03 3.31 5.33
CA GLN A 236 -21.93 3.68 6.43
C GLN A 236 -21.19 4.37 7.58
N ILE A 237 -19.96 3.96 7.88
CA ILE A 237 -19.14 4.59 8.91
C ILE A 237 -18.66 5.97 8.47
N SER A 238 -18.23 6.12 7.22
CA SER A 238 -17.92 7.43 6.66
C SER A 238 -19.12 8.38 6.84
N LYS A 239 -20.32 7.97 6.40
CA LYS A 239 -21.55 8.75 6.57
C LYS A 239 -21.84 9.10 8.03
N LEU A 240 -21.69 8.13 8.94
CA LEU A 240 -21.89 8.36 10.38
C LEU A 240 -20.96 9.43 10.93
N ARG A 241 -19.68 9.44 10.54
CA ARG A 241 -18.71 10.46 10.97
C ARG A 241 -19.10 11.86 10.52
N PHE A 242 -19.51 12.00 9.25
CA PHE A 242 -20.03 13.27 8.73
C PHE A 242 -21.30 13.72 9.46
N PHE A 243 -22.19 12.79 9.79
CA PHE A 243 -23.39 13.09 10.57
C PHE A 243 -23.08 13.55 11.99
N ILE A 244 -22.13 12.91 12.67
CA ILE A 244 -21.69 13.33 14.00
C ILE A 244 -21.05 14.73 13.93
N SER A 245 -20.17 14.96 12.95
CA SER A 245 -19.51 16.26 12.75
C SER A 245 -20.50 17.40 12.48
N LEU A 246 -21.63 17.12 11.81
CA LEU A 246 -22.72 18.08 11.63
C LEU A 246 -23.60 18.22 12.87
N LEU A 247 -23.89 17.14 13.59
CA LEU A 247 -24.77 17.13 14.75
C LEU A 247 -24.16 17.93 15.92
N ILE A 248 -22.85 17.83 16.10
CA ILE A 248 -22.09 18.57 17.14
C ILE A 248 -22.26 20.09 16.98
N GLU A 249 -22.42 20.58 15.75
CA GLU A 249 -22.56 22.01 15.45
C GLU A 249 -23.99 22.55 15.58
N GLN A 250 -24.95 21.71 15.99
CA GLN A 250 -26.34 22.12 16.13
C GLN A 250 -26.68 22.45 17.57
N ASP A 251 -26.90 23.74 17.80
CA ASP A 251 -27.48 24.22 19.06
C ASP A 251 -28.92 23.73 19.23
N VAL A 252 -29.26 23.47 20.49
CA VAL A 252 -30.55 22.96 20.91
C VAL A 252 -31.39 24.12 21.47
N ASP A 253 -32.61 24.27 20.99
CA ASP A 253 -33.60 25.18 21.55
C ASP A 253 -34.84 24.41 22.01
N ASP A 254 -34.93 24.12 23.31
CA ASP A 254 -36.03 23.36 23.92
C ASP A 254 -37.41 24.04 23.78
N SER A 255 -37.47 25.31 23.37
CA SER A 255 -38.73 26.02 23.13
C SER A 255 -39.33 25.75 21.74
N LYS A 256 -38.54 25.21 20.81
CA LYS A 256 -38.94 24.94 19.43
C LYS A 256 -39.26 23.46 19.18
N GLU A 257 -40.07 23.21 18.16
CA GLU A 257 -40.35 21.84 17.71
C GLU A 257 -39.06 21.12 17.30
N ASN A 258 -38.94 19.84 17.64
CA ASN A 258 -37.73 19.03 17.47
C ASN A 258 -36.45 19.68 18.04
N ARG A 259 -36.62 20.57 19.03
CA ARG A 259 -35.54 21.33 19.68
C ARG A 259 -34.68 22.17 18.72
N ASP A 260 -35.28 22.61 17.60
CA ASP A 260 -34.62 23.26 16.46
C ASP A 260 -33.53 22.41 15.78
N ILE A 261 -33.46 21.11 16.04
CA ILE A 261 -32.48 20.23 15.39
C ILE A 261 -32.93 19.94 13.96
N ARG A 262 -32.05 20.23 13.01
CA ARG A 262 -32.28 19.97 11.58
C ARG A 262 -32.06 18.50 11.28
N ALA A 263 -32.85 17.96 10.36
CA ALA A 263 -32.64 16.63 9.82
C ALA A 263 -31.26 16.54 9.15
N LEU A 264 -30.59 15.41 9.34
CA LEU A 264 -29.28 15.16 8.73
C LEU A 264 -29.43 15.06 7.20
N PRO A 265 -28.47 15.62 6.43
CA PRO A 265 -28.55 15.64 4.98
C PRO A 265 -28.48 14.24 4.36
N ASN A 266 -28.84 14.12 3.09
CA ASN A 266 -28.75 12.84 2.40
C ASN A 266 -27.36 12.61 1.77
N LEU A 267 -26.56 11.73 2.37
CA LEU A 267 -25.20 11.45 1.90
C LEU A 267 -25.09 10.28 0.92
N GLU A 268 -26.21 9.68 0.48
CA GLU A 268 -26.22 8.49 -0.37
C GLU A 268 -25.63 8.71 -1.78
N THR A 269 -25.50 9.97 -2.19
CA THR A 269 -24.90 10.37 -3.48
C THR A 269 -23.60 11.15 -3.31
N LYS A 270 -23.02 11.13 -2.09
CA LYS A 270 -21.66 11.65 -1.81
C LYS A 270 -20.71 10.54 -1.43
N PHE A 271 -21.21 9.54 -0.71
CA PHE A 271 -20.49 8.34 -0.33
C PHE A 271 -21.18 7.11 -0.92
N VAL A 272 -20.57 6.52 -1.93
CA VAL A 272 -21.18 5.46 -2.74
C VAL A 272 -20.41 4.15 -2.58
N ALA A 273 -21.15 3.07 -2.30
CA ALA A 273 -20.60 1.72 -2.27
C ALA A 273 -20.46 1.20 -3.70
N ALA A 274 -19.23 1.13 -4.23
CA ALA A 274 -18.97 0.74 -5.61
C ALA A 274 -17.54 0.22 -5.85
N ASN A 275 -17.37 -0.59 -6.90
CA ASN A 275 -16.04 -0.95 -7.40
C ASN A 275 -15.47 0.18 -8.27
N ALA A 276 -14.60 1.00 -7.69
CA ALA A 276 -13.96 2.12 -8.37
C ALA A 276 -13.14 1.74 -9.62
N LEU A 277 -12.67 0.49 -9.73
CA LEU A 277 -11.80 0.03 -10.82
C LEU A 277 -12.55 -0.50 -12.04
N ILE A 278 -13.88 -0.61 -12.00
CA ILE A 278 -14.68 -1.09 -13.13
C ILE A 278 -15.49 0.08 -13.68
N GLU A 279 -15.25 0.43 -14.95
CA GLU A 279 -15.92 1.54 -15.62
C GLU A 279 -17.15 1.09 -16.39
N LEU A 280 -18.17 1.96 -16.43
CA LEU A 280 -19.17 1.94 -17.49
C LEU A 280 -18.51 2.55 -18.73
N GLY A 281 -17.87 1.73 -19.59
CA GLY A 281 -17.13 2.25 -20.75
C GLY A 281 -17.93 3.20 -21.65
N GLU A 282 -17.25 3.94 -22.54
CA GLU A 282 -17.78 5.10 -23.29
C GLU A 282 -19.24 4.99 -23.74
N SER A 283 -20.04 5.97 -23.30
CA SER A 283 -21.50 6.00 -23.42
C SER A 283 -22.04 7.34 -23.95
N GLN A 284 -21.18 8.34 -24.16
CA GLN A 284 -21.57 9.69 -24.59
C GLN A 284 -22.19 9.73 -26.00
N SER A 285 -21.86 8.80 -26.88
CA SER A 285 -22.37 8.78 -28.27
C SER A 285 -23.86 8.41 -28.40
N PHE A 286 -24.55 8.10 -27.29
CA PHE A 286 -25.92 7.57 -27.30
C PHE A 286 -26.94 8.40 -26.51
N LYS A 287 -26.62 9.63 -26.06
CA LYS A 287 -27.57 10.46 -25.29
C LYS A 287 -28.50 11.25 -26.21
N SER A 288 -29.79 10.91 -26.27
CA SER A 288 -30.82 11.77 -26.87
C SER A 288 -31.12 12.98 -25.97
N GLN A 289 -31.79 14.00 -26.51
CA GLN A 289 -32.21 15.15 -25.72
C GLN A 289 -33.11 14.75 -24.54
N GLU A 290 -33.97 13.75 -24.73
CA GLU A 290 -34.83 13.20 -23.68
C GLU A 290 -34.03 12.56 -22.55
N VAL A 291 -32.97 11.79 -22.87
CA VAL A 291 -32.08 11.20 -21.86
C VAL A 291 -31.36 12.29 -21.08
N ILE A 292 -30.86 13.33 -21.76
CA ILE A 292 -30.21 14.49 -21.11
C ILE A 292 -31.19 15.18 -20.15
N ASN A 293 -32.42 15.44 -20.59
CA ASN A 293 -33.43 16.10 -19.76
C ASN A 293 -33.79 15.27 -18.52
N LEU A 294 -33.93 13.94 -18.67
CA LEU A 294 -34.21 13.03 -17.55
C LEU A 294 -33.01 12.94 -16.58
N GLU A 295 -31.79 12.96 -17.10
CA GLU A 295 -30.57 12.99 -16.30
C GLU A 295 -30.50 14.28 -15.47
N GLU A 296 -30.76 15.45 -16.07
CA GLU A 296 -30.84 16.73 -15.37
C GLU A 296 -31.95 16.74 -14.30
N GLU A 297 -33.13 16.19 -14.62
CA GLU A 297 -34.21 16.07 -13.65
C GLU A 297 -33.82 15.16 -12.48
N LEU A 298 -33.13 14.06 -12.76
CA LEU A 298 -32.62 13.12 -11.75
C LEU A 298 -31.67 13.82 -10.76
N PHE A 299 -30.73 14.63 -11.25
CA PHE A 299 -29.80 15.37 -10.39
C PHE A 299 -30.49 16.46 -9.58
N LYS A 300 -31.44 17.21 -10.17
CA LYS A 300 -32.25 18.20 -9.43
C LYS A 300 -33.05 17.55 -8.29
N VAL A 301 -33.60 16.36 -8.52
CA VAL A 301 -34.33 15.63 -7.46
C VAL A 301 -33.37 15.18 -6.36
N ARG A 302 -32.15 14.72 -6.69
CA ARG A 302 -31.13 14.34 -5.69
C ARG A 302 -30.71 15.50 -4.80
N GLU A 303 -30.46 16.66 -5.41
CA GLU A 303 -30.12 17.89 -4.69
C GLU A 303 -31.24 18.31 -3.73
N ARG A 304 -32.50 18.24 -4.17
CA ARG A 304 -33.64 18.50 -3.27
C ARG A 304 -33.75 17.51 -2.11
N ILE A 305 -33.44 16.23 -2.36
CA ILE A 305 -33.38 15.20 -1.31
C ILE A 305 -32.29 15.51 -0.28
N PHE A 306 -31.21 16.18 -0.66
CA PHE A 306 -30.15 16.58 0.27
C PHE A 306 -30.63 17.61 1.28
N TYR A 307 -31.35 18.65 0.82
CA TYR A 307 -31.75 19.79 1.67
C TYR A 307 -33.07 19.60 2.42
N THR A 308 -33.98 18.75 1.95
CA THR A 308 -35.30 18.58 2.57
C THR A 308 -35.21 18.11 4.02
N ASN A 309 -35.98 18.77 4.90
CA ASN A 309 -36.12 18.39 6.30
C ASN A 309 -37.35 17.51 6.56
N SER A 310 -38.20 17.30 5.55
CA SER A 310 -39.45 16.56 5.68
C SER A 310 -39.28 15.09 5.28
N ARG A 311 -39.55 14.19 6.23
CA ARG A 311 -39.55 12.74 5.94
C ARG A 311 -40.56 12.36 4.86
N PHE A 312 -41.73 13.01 4.85
CA PHE A 312 -42.77 12.75 3.86
C PHE A 312 -42.29 13.18 2.46
N GLU A 313 -41.78 14.40 2.34
CA GLU A 313 -41.25 14.91 1.07
C GLU A 313 -40.07 14.08 0.56
N LYS A 314 -39.16 13.67 1.46
CA LYS A 314 -38.03 12.80 1.11
C LYS A 314 -38.49 11.48 0.50
N HIS A 315 -39.51 10.85 1.08
CA HIS A 315 -40.08 9.61 0.54
C HIS A 315 -40.76 9.85 -0.82
N ASP A 316 -41.43 10.98 -1.02
CA ASP A 316 -42.06 11.33 -2.29
C ASP A 316 -41.04 11.57 -3.40
N LEU A 317 -39.95 12.28 -3.08
CA LEU A 317 -38.82 12.51 -3.99
C LEU A 317 -38.09 11.20 -4.33
N GLN A 318 -37.94 10.27 -3.38
CA GLN A 318 -37.40 8.93 -3.64
C GLN A 318 -38.26 8.14 -4.63
N ARG A 319 -39.60 8.20 -4.50
CA ARG A 319 -40.50 7.59 -5.51
C ARG A 319 -40.34 8.24 -6.88
N LYS A 320 -40.28 9.58 -6.93
CA LYS A 320 -40.04 10.32 -8.18
C LYS A 320 -38.73 9.89 -8.84
N LEU A 321 -37.69 9.68 -8.05
CA LEU A 321 -36.38 9.25 -8.54
C LEU A 321 -36.44 7.83 -9.13
N SER A 322 -37.20 6.92 -8.52
CA SER A 322 -37.49 5.59 -9.08
C SER A 322 -38.25 5.70 -10.41
N ASP A 323 -39.25 6.57 -10.52
CA ASP A 323 -39.98 6.80 -11.77
C ASP A 323 -39.10 7.33 -12.89
N ILE A 324 -38.18 8.26 -12.58
CA ILE A 324 -37.22 8.81 -13.54
C ILE A 324 -36.27 7.70 -14.03
N ARG A 325 -35.78 6.83 -13.14
CA ARG A 325 -34.94 5.68 -13.54
C ARG A 325 -35.66 4.71 -14.48
N ASN A 326 -36.93 4.42 -14.21
CA ASN A 326 -37.74 3.55 -15.09
C ASN A 326 -37.92 4.17 -16.49
N LYS A 327 -38.12 5.49 -16.56
CA LYS A 327 -38.18 6.24 -17.83
C LYS A 327 -36.82 6.22 -18.53
N LEU A 328 -35.73 6.49 -17.81
CA LEU A 328 -34.37 6.43 -18.35
C LEU A 328 -34.06 5.07 -18.96
N ASN A 329 -34.46 3.97 -18.31
CA ASN A 329 -34.28 2.63 -18.86
C ASN A 329 -34.97 2.46 -20.21
N THR A 330 -36.20 2.97 -20.32
CA THR A 330 -36.99 2.92 -21.55
C THR A 330 -36.37 3.76 -22.66
N GLU A 331 -35.90 4.98 -22.36
CA GLU A 331 -35.29 5.87 -23.35
C GLU A 331 -33.89 5.40 -23.78
N LEU A 332 -33.08 4.90 -22.85
CA LEU A 332 -31.77 4.31 -23.16
C LEU A 332 -31.90 3.10 -24.09
N ALA A 333 -32.92 2.26 -23.89
CA ALA A 333 -33.19 1.15 -24.80
C ALA A 333 -33.57 1.63 -26.22
N LYS A 334 -34.32 2.72 -26.36
CA LYS A 334 -34.73 3.27 -27.68
C LYS A 334 -33.56 3.82 -28.49
N VAL A 335 -32.57 4.42 -27.84
CA VAL A 335 -31.38 4.98 -28.50
C VAL A 335 -30.29 3.94 -28.79
N GLY A 336 -30.59 2.66 -28.56
CA GLY A 336 -29.66 1.55 -28.80
C GLY A 336 -28.52 1.48 -27.79
N PHE A 337 -28.70 2.03 -26.58
CA PHE A 337 -27.73 1.91 -25.51
C PHE A 337 -27.55 0.42 -25.14
N PRO A 338 -26.32 -0.05 -24.84
CA PRO A 338 -26.11 -1.44 -24.42
C PRO A 338 -26.98 -1.80 -23.20
N ASN A 339 -27.82 -2.82 -23.35
CA ASN A 339 -28.80 -3.20 -22.32
C ASN A 339 -28.15 -3.51 -20.96
N ASP A 340 -26.98 -4.17 -20.96
CA ASP A 340 -26.23 -4.50 -19.75
C ASP A 340 -25.81 -3.24 -18.98
N LYS A 341 -25.43 -2.17 -19.69
CA LYS A 341 -25.06 -0.88 -19.08
C LYS A 341 -26.29 -0.08 -18.66
N ALA A 342 -27.35 -0.07 -19.47
CA ALA A 342 -28.60 0.61 -19.13
C ALA A 342 -29.22 0.03 -17.85
N GLU A 343 -29.24 -1.30 -17.73
CA GLU A 343 -29.69 -2.00 -16.53
C GLU A 343 -28.85 -1.64 -15.31
N LYS A 344 -27.51 -1.65 -15.45
CA LYS A 344 -26.59 -1.22 -14.38
C LYS A 344 -26.90 0.19 -13.85
N ILE A 345 -27.13 1.16 -14.73
CA ILE A 345 -27.42 2.55 -14.37
C ILE A 345 -28.79 2.66 -13.68
N THR A 346 -29.81 2.00 -14.24
CA THR A 346 -31.22 2.22 -13.87
C THR A 346 -31.67 1.39 -12.67
N GLN A 347 -31.03 0.24 -12.44
CA GLN A 347 -31.26 -0.60 -11.27
C GLN A 347 -30.41 -0.19 -10.07
N TRP A 348 -29.36 0.61 -10.27
CA TRP A 348 -28.56 1.11 -9.16
C TRP A 348 -29.39 2.03 -8.26
N ASP A 349 -29.61 1.58 -7.03
CA ASP A 349 -30.30 2.34 -5.99
C ASP A 349 -29.33 2.79 -4.89
N PRO A 350 -28.96 4.08 -4.81
CA PRO A 350 -28.12 4.63 -3.76
C PRO A 350 -28.81 4.56 -2.39
N PHE A 351 -30.13 4.34 -2.33
CA PHE A 351 -30.84 4.20 -1.05
C PHE A 351 -30.80 2.77 -0.49
N ASP A 352 -30.30 1.79 -1.25
CA ASP A 352 -30.06 0.43 -0.73
C ASP A 352 -28.67 0.33 -0.09
N GLN A 353 -28.64 0.53 1.22
CA GLN A 353 -27.43 0.57 2.03
C GLN A 353 -26.74 -0.78 2.22
N ASN A 354 -27.37 -1.89 1.78
CA ASN A 354 -26.82 -3.25 1.93
C ASN A 354 -26.25 -3.82 0.63
N THR A 355 -26.11 -2.97 -0.39
CA THR A 355 -25.58 -3.36 -1.69
C THR A 355 -24.47 -2.41 -2.13
N HIS A 356 -23.60 -2.91 -2.99
CA HIS A 356 -22.62 -2.11 -3.72
C HIS A 356 -22.79 -2.32 -5.22
N ALA A 357 -22.43 -1.30 -6.00
CA ALA A 357 -22.33 -1.43 -7.45
C ALA A 357 -21.02 -2.14 -7.83
N ASP A 358 -21.06 -3.05 -8.80
CA ASP A 358 -19.86 -3.68 -9.37
C ASP A 358 -19.12 -2.76 -10.36
N TRP A 359 -19.52 -1.50 -10.48
CA TRP A 359 -18.98 -0.48 -11.38
C TRP A 359 -19.00 0.90 -10.71
N PHE A 360 -18.20 1.83 -11.23
CA PHE A 360 -18.17 3.22 -10.79
C PHE A 360 -18.11 4.18 -11.99
N ASP A 361 -19.01 5.16 -12.00
CA ASP A 361 -19.02 6.26 -12.97
C ASP A 361 -19.36 7.58 -12.26
N PRO A 362 -18.48 8.60 -12.32
CA PRO A 362 -18.67 9.85 -11.61
C PRO A 362 -19.80 10.72 -12.17
N GLU A 363 -20.14 10.59 -13.45
CA GLU A 363 -21.27 11.31 -14.03
C GLU A 363 -22.56 10.75 -13.45
N TRP A 364 -22.80 9.44 -13.55
CA TRP A 364 -24.07 8.84 -13.09
C TRP A 364 -24.24 8.83 -11.57
N MET A 365 -23.14 8.67 -10.82
CA MET A 365 -23.20 8.55 -9.37
C MET A 365 -23.13 9.91 -8.66
N PHE A 366 -22.30 10.83 -9.14
CA PHE A 366 -22.01 12.10 -8.48
C PHE A 366 -22.44 13.35 -9.28
N GLY A 367 -22.81 13.21 -10.55
CA GLY A 367 -23.08 14.36 -11.43
C GLY A 367 -21.80 15.08 -11.88
N VAL A 368 -20.63 14.45 -11.73
CA VAL A 368 -19.34 15.06 -12.05
C VAL A 368 -18.90 14.66 -13.46
N LYS A 369 -19.07 15.58 -14.42
CA LYS A 369 -18.80 15.35 -15.86
C LYS A 369 -17.39 15.71 -16.29
N THR A 370 -16.76 16.66 -15.62
CA THR A 370 -15.48 17.28 -16.02
C THR A 370 -14.26 16.65 -15.36
N GLY A 371 -14.46 15.70 -14.45
CA GLY A 371 -13.43 15.17 -13.56
C GLY A 371 -13.30 15.94 -12.24
N PHE A 372 -12.40 15.48 -11.40
CA PHE A 372 -12.12 16.01 -10.06
C PHE A 372 -10.86 16.89 -10.05
N ASP A 373 -10.80 17.84 -9.12
CA ASP A 373 -9.64 18.68 -8.87
C ASP A 373 -8.54 17.95 -8.11
N ILE A 374 -8.97 17.16 -7.13
CA ILE A 374 -8.07 16.34 -6.32
C ILE A 374 -8.66 14.95 -6.24
N VAL A 375 -7.81 13.95 -6.45
CA VAL A 375 -8.10 12.55 -6.10
C VAL A 375 -7.08 12.17 -5.04
N ILE A 376 -7.53 11.70 -3.88
CA ILE A 376 -6.67 11.45 -2.72
C ILE A 376 -7.13 10.20 -2.00
N GLY A 377 -6.21 9.41 -1.44
CA GLY A 377 -6.61 8.21 -0.72
C GLY A 377 -5.47 7.26 -0.37
N ASN A 378 -5.87 6.14 0.24
CA ASN A 378 -5.00 5.01 0.57
C ASN A 378 -5.54 3.73 -0.10
N PRO A 379 -5.19 3.48 -1.38
CA PRO A 379 -5.69 2.31 -2.10
C PRO A 379 -5.29 0.97 -1.44
N PRO A 380 -6.03 -0.12 -1.70
CA PRO A 380 -5.80 -1.42 -1.05
C PRO A 380 -4.46 -2.09 -1.45
N TYR A 381 -3.85 -2.80 -0.51
CA TYR A 381 -2.54 -3.47 -0.64
C TYR A 381 -2.71 -4.96 -0.96
N ILE A 382 -3.28 -5.27 -2.12
CA ILE A 382 -3.61 -6.63 -2.54
C ILE A 382 -2.84 -7.02 -3.80
N GLN A 383 -2.09 -8.12 -3.73
CA GLN A 383 -1.49 -8.75 -4.90
C GLN A 383 -2.57 -9.31 -5.82
N LEU A 384 -2.52 -8.99 -7.12
CA LEU A 384 -3.49 -9.44 -8.12
C LEU A 384 -3.52 -10.97 -8.28
N GLN A 385 -2.47 -11.68 -7.87
CA GLN A 385 -2.42 -13.14 -7.89
C GLN A 385 -3.21 -13.83 -6.77
N LYS A 386 -3.67 -13.07 -5.77
CA LYS A 386 -4.44 -13.58 -4.65
C LYS A 386 -5.81 -14.05 -5.13
N ALA A 387 -6.31 -15.12 -4.49
CA ALA A 387 -7.67 -15.58 -4.73
C ALA A 387 -8.67 -14.48 -4.36
N PHE A 388 -9.59 -14.19 -5.27
CA PHE A 388 -10.74 -13.33 -5.05
C PHE A 388 -11.92 -14.18 -4.56
N ASP A 389 -12.16 -15.31 -5.22
CA ASP A 389 -13.14 -16.32 -4.81
C ASP A 389 -12.57 -17.74 -5.02
N ALA A 390 -13.38 -18.77 -4.78
CA ALA A 390 -12.97 -20.17 -4.91
C ALA A 390 -12.47 -20.56 -6.32
N LYS A 391 -12.79 -19.78 -7.36
CA LYS A 391 -12.49 -20.06 -8.78
C LYS A 391 -11.58 -19.03 -9.44
N ARG A 392 -11.54 -17.78 -8.95
CA ARG A 392 -10.91 -16.65 -9.64
C ARG A 392 -9.90 -15.92 -8.75
N LYS A 393 -8.88 -15.35 -9.38
CA LYS A 393 -7.96 -14.37 -8.76
C LYS A 393 -8.39 -12.95 -9.10
N TYR A 394 -7.91 -11.96 -8.34
CA TYR A 394 -8.13 -10.56 -8.67
C TYR A 394 -7.65 -10.19 -10.09
N ALA A 395 -6.54 -10.78 -10.54
CA ALA A 395 -6.05 -10.59 -11.91
C ALA A 395 -7.05 -11.05 -12.98
N ASP A 396 -7.89 -12.05 -12.69
CA ASP A 396 -8.89 -12.54 -13.64
C ASP A 396 -10.10 -11.60 -13.74
N LEU A 397 -10.33 -10.79 -12.71
CA LEU A 397 -11.38 -9.76 -12.69
C LEU A 397 -11.00 -8.52 -13.52
N TYR A 398 -9.72 -8.10 -13.44
CA TYR A 398 -9.27 -6.82 -14.00
C TYR A 398 -8.53 -6.94 -15.35
N LYS A 399 -8.20 -8.14 -15.81
CA LYS A 399 -7.45 -8.35 -17.07
C LYS A 399 -8.11 -7.72 -18.31
N ASP A 400 -9.44 -7.65 -18.33
CA ASP A 400 -10.22 -7.19 -19.50
C ASP A 400 -10.59 -5.70 -19.40
N GLN A 401 -10.20 -5.02 -18.30
CA GLN A 401 -10.44 -3.58 -18.07
C GLN A 401 -9.46 -2.67 -18.82
N LYS A 402 -8.49 -3.24 -19.56
CA LYS A 402 -7.54 -2.52 -20.44
C LYS A 402 -6.64 -1.48 -19.75
N PHE A 403 -6.40 -1.60 -18.45
CA PHE A 403 -5.41 -0.77 -17.75
C PHE A 403 -4.01 -0.93 -18.35
N LYS A 404 -3.35 0.19 -18.65
CA LYS A 404 -1.94 0.25 -19.08
C LYS A 404 -1.01 -0.25 -17.97
N THR A 405 -1.35 -0.02 -16.71
CA THR A 405 -0.58 -0.42 -15.54
C THR A 405 -0.81 -1.86 -15.11
N PHE A 406 -1.67 -2.62 -15.79
CA PHE A 406 -1.99 -4.00 -15.41
C PHE A 406 -0.80 -4.94 -15.60
N ASP A 407 -0.37 -5.54 -14.49
CA ASP A 407 0.54 -6.69 -14.46
C ASP A 407 -0.06 -7.79 -13.58
N ARG A 408 -0.17 -9.02 -14.09
CA ARG A 408 -0.78 -10.14 -13.35
C ARG A 408 -0.06 -10.46 -12.04
N THR A 409 1.21 -10.07 -11.92
CA THR A 409 2.05 -10.25 -10.73
C THR A 409 2.10 -9.01 -9.83
N GLY A 410 1.48 -7.91 -10.26
CA GLY A 410 1.47 -6.64 -9.53
C GLY A 410 0.43 -6.54 -8.42
N ASP A 411 0.41 -5.38 -7.79
CA ASP A 411 -0.54 -5.00 -6.75
C ASP A 411 -1.70 -4.17 -7.32
N ILE A 412 -2.87 -4.29 -6.71
CA ILE A 412 -4.11 -3.62 -7.15
C ILE A 412 -4.01 -2.09 -7.13
N TYR A 413 -3.22 -1.49 -6.22
CA TYR A 413 -3.04 -0.03 -6.18
C TYR A 413 -2.42 0.53 -7.47
N CYS A 414 -1.72 -0.29 -8.28
CA CYS A 414 -1.23 0.13 -9.60
C CYS A 414 -2.39 0.51 -10.54
N LEU A 415 -3.52 -0.19 -10.43
CA LEU A 415 -4.74 0.10 -11.19
C LEU A 415 -5.43 1.36 -10.65
N PHE A 416 -5.39 1.57 -9.33
CA PHE A 416 -5.91 2.79 -8.72
C PHE A 416 -5.16 4.04 -9.15
N TYR A 417 -3.83 4.00 -9.30
CA TYR A 417 -3.07 5.13 -9.84
C TYR A 417 -3.55 5.54 -11.24
N GLU A 418 -3.75 4.58 -12.14
CA GLU A 418 -4.28 4.86 -13.48
C GLU A 418 -5.71 5.38 -13.42
N LYS A 419 -6.58 4.73 -12.63
CA LYS A 419 -7.97 5.16 -12.44
C LYS A 419 -8.06 6.57 -11.85
N GLY A 420 -7.25 6.88 -10.85
CA GLY A 420 -7.21 8.19 -10.19
C GLY A 420 -6.82 9.30 -11.14
N ILE A 421 -5.77 9.09 -11.96
CA ILE A 421 -5.41 10.03 -13.03
C ILE A 421 -6.53 10.21 -14.06
N ASN A 422 -7.22 9.12 -14.45
CA ASN A 422 -8.31 9.19 -15.41
C ASN A 422 -9.53 9.97 -14.87
N LEU A 423 -9.75 9.94 -13.54
CA LEU A 423 -10.83 10.66 -12.86
C LEU A 423 -10.54 12.17 -12.69
N LEU A 424 -9.29 12.60 -12.79
CA LEU A 424 -8.92 14.01 -12.71
C LEU A 424 -9.26 14.77 -13.99
N TYR A 425 -9.57 16.06 -13.87
CA TYR A 425 -9.49 16.96 -15.02
C TYR A 425 -8.01 17.28 -15.36
N ASP A 426 -7.76 17.85 -16.54
CA ASP A 426 -6.41 18.25 -16.97
C ASP A 426 -5.87 19.41 -16.12
N GLY A 427 -4.84 19.13 -15.30
CA GLY A 427 -4.30 20.04 -14.30
C GLY A 427 -4.61 19.62 -12.85
N GLY A 428 -5.57 18.71 -12.64
CA GLY A 428 -5.90 18.15 -11.33
C GLY A 428 -4.76 17.33 -10.71
N HIS A 429 -4.87 17.06 -9.42
CA HIS A 429 -3.80 16.48 -8.58
C HIS A 429 -4.23 15.14 -7.97
N LEU A 430 -3.40 14.11 -8.14
CA LEU A 430 -3.57 12.81 -7.50
C LEU A 430 -2.58 12.71 -6.33
N ALA A 431 -3.04 12.35 -5.14
CA ALA A 431 -2.21 12.12 -3.97
C ALA A 431 -2.53 10.76 -3.33
N PHE A 432 -1.65 9.77 -3.49
CA PHE A 432 -1.84 8.45 -2.88
C PHE A 432 -0.67 8.05 -1.99
N ILE A 433 -1.03 7.36 -0.91
CA ILE A 433 -0.11 6.56 -0.11
C ILE A 433 -0.23 5.08 -0.53
N THR A 434 0.87 4.47 -0.96
CA THR A 434 0.91 3.06 -1.40
C THR A 434 2.20 2.37 -0.96
N SER A 435 2.39 1.08 -1.27
CA SER A 435 3.68 0.42 -0.99
C SER A 435 4.77 0.96 -1.90
N ASN A 436 5.97 1.22 -1.38
CA ASN A 436 7.10 1.71 -2.19
C ASN A 436 7.68 0.65 -3.17
N LYS A 437 7.24 -0.61 -3.09
CA LYS A 437 7.77 -1.73 -3.89
C LYS A 437 7.67 -1.50 -5.39
N TRP A 438 6.61 -0.84 -5.88
CA TRP A 438 6.45 -0.57 -7.31
C TRP A 438 7.59 0.30 -7.88
N MET A 439 8.30 1.06 -7.04
CA MET A 439 9.44 1.86 -7.47
C MET A 439 10.59 0.99 -7.99
N ARG A 440 10.72 -0.24 -7.51
CA ARG A 440 11.88 -1.11 -7.77
C ARG A 440 11.52 -2.46 -8.39
N ALA A 441 10.37 -3.01 -8.00
CA ALA A 441 9.95 -4.33 -8.45
C ALA A 441 9.61 -4.35 -9.95
N ARG A 442 9.84 -5.50 -10.58
CA ARG A 442 9.54 -5.72 -12.01
C ARG A 442 8.08 -5.43 -12.38
N TYR A 443 7.11 -5.82 -11.55
CA TYR A 443 5.70 -5.57 -11.84
C TYR A 443 5.35 -4.07 -11.91
N GLY A 444 6.18 -3.20 -11.32
CA GLY A 444 5.98 -1.75 -11.33
C GLY A 444 6.46 -1.06 -12.63
N GLU A 445 7.11 -1.77 -13.55
CA GLU A 445 7.64 -1.21 -14.81
C GLU A 445 6.58 -0.46 -15.60
N LYS A 446 5.40 -1.06 -15.79
CA LYS A 446 4.28 -0.42 -16.49
C LYS A 446 3.73 0.80 -15.76
N LEU A 447 3.76 0.80 -14.43
CA LEU A 447 3.32 1.93 -13.62
C LEU A 447 4.32 3.10 -13.73
N ARG A 448 5.63 2.82 -13.66
CA ARG A 448 6.68 3.82 -13.88
C ARG A 448 6.62 4.41 -15.29
N GLN A 449 6.42 3.56 -16.30
CA GLN A 449 6.19 3.99 -17.68
C GLN A 449 4.94 4.88 -17.80
N PHE A 450 3.85 4.53 -17.11
CA PHE A 450 2.63 5.32 -17.09
C PHE A 450 2.86 6.72 -16.50
N PHE A 451 3.61 6.84 -15.40
CA PHE A 451 3.94 8.14 -14.79
C PHE A 451 4.78 9.06 -15.68
N ASN A 452 5.53 8.54 -16.64
CA ASN A 452 6.27 9.37 -17.59
C ASN A 452 5.35 10.22 -18.48
N GLY A 453 4.08 9.82 -18.63
CA GLY A 453 3.06 10.60 -19.33
C GLY A 453 2.52 11.81 -18.56
N TYR A 454 2.78 11.88 -17.25
CA TYR A 454 2.20 12.86 -16.34
C TYR A 454 3.29 13.62 -15.56
N ASN A 455 2.92 14.52 -14.66
CA ASN A 455 3.87 15.39 -13.96
C ASN A 455 3.96 15.05 -12.46
N PRO A 456 4.82 14.09 -12.06
CA PRO A 456 5.11 13.84 -10.65
C PRO A 456 5.69 15.10 -9.99
N LYS A 457 5.12 15.49 -8.84
CA LYS A 457 5.48 16.70 -8.11
C LYS A 457 6.28 16.38 -6.85
N ILE A 458 5.76 15.46 -6.03
CA ILE A 458 6.34 15.07 -4.76
C ILE A 458 6.37 13.55 -4.64
N LEU A 459 7.50 12.99 -4.19
CA LEU A 459 7.63 11.58 -3.81
C LEU A 459 8.33 11.47 -2.46
N ILE A 460 7.63 10.97 -1.45
CA ILE A 460 8.20 10.71 -0.13
C ILE A 460 8.24 9.21 0.08
N ASP A 461 9.43 8.62 0.13
CA ASP A 461 9.61 7.23 0.56
C ASP A 461 9.69 7.21 2.10
N LEU A 462 8.65 6.67 2.74
CA LEU A 462 8.55 6.65 4.20
C LEU A 462 9.47 5.60 4.82
N GLY A 463 10.00 4.67 4.02
CA GLY A 463 10.89 3.64 4.52
C GLY A 463 10.25 2.73 5.59
N PRO A 464 11.09 1.98 6.33
CA PRO A 464 10.66 0.96 7.26
C PRO A 464 10.42 1.52 8.67
N GLY A 465 9.28 1.17 9.27
CA GLY A 465 9.03 1.41 10.71
C GLY A 465 8.50 2.81 11.07
N VAL A 466 8.05 3.62 10.11
CA VAL A 466 7.29 4.86 10.37
C VAL A 466 5.93 4.56 11.02
N PHE A 467 5.39 3.36 10.82
CA PHE A 467 4.12 2.93 11.41
C PHE A 467 4.31 1.85 12.48
N GLU A 468 3.75 2.04 13.66
CA GLU A 468 3.79 1.03 14.75
C GLU A 468 3.08 -0.29 14.39
N HIS A 469 2.21 -0.27 13.38
CA HIS A 469 1.35 -1.41 13.03
C HIS A 469 1.44 -1.85 11.56
N ALA A 470 2.13 -1.10 10.68
CA ALA A 470 2.28 -1.50 9.28
C ALA A 470 3.54 -2.35 9.10
N THR A 471 3.37 -3.51 8.45
CA THR A 471 4.47 -4.44 8.09
C THR A 471 5.02 -4.18 6.70
N VAL A 472 4.53 -3.13 6.02
CA VAL A 472 4.81 -2.84 4.60
C VAL A 472 5.39 -1.44 4.50
N ASP A 473 6.53 -1.31 3.84
CA ASP A 473 7.15 -0.03 3.52
C ASP A 473 6.30 0.71 2.48
N THR A 474 6.14 2.01 2.67
CA THR A 474 5.18 2.84 1.92
C THR A 474 5.82 4.10 1.36
N ASN A 475 5.16 4.70 0.37
CA ASN A 475 5.49 6.02 -0.13
C ASN A 475 4.23 6.88 -0.26
N ILE A 476 4.43 8.19 -0.30
CA ILE A 476 3.42 9.17 -0.72
C ILE A 476 3.86 9.70 -2.08
N LEU A 477 2.99 9.62 -3.08
CA LEU A 477 3.21 10.20 -4.41
C LEU A 477 2.11 11.22 -4.69
N ILE A 478 2.51 12.46 -4.97
CA ILE A 478 1.63 13.50 -5.51
C ILE A 478 2.01 13.75 -6.97
N ILE A 479 1.06 13.58 -7.86
CA ILE A 479 1.23 13.67 -9.32
C ILE A 479 0.12 14.49 -9.95
N GLN A 480 0.49 15.44 -10.80
CA GLN A 480 -0.44 16.30 -11.53
C GLN A 480 -0.77 15.69 -12.90
N LYS A 481 -2.04 15.74 -13.31
CA LYS A 481 -2.48 15.37 -14.66
C LYS A 481 -2.10 16.47 -15.67
N SER A 482 -0.80 16.59 -15.93
CA SER A 482 -0.23 17.52 -16.89
C SER A 482 1.06 16.93 -17.47
N LYS A 483 1.58 17.54 -18.54
CA LYS A 483 2.83 17.05 -19.16
C LYS A 483 4.00 17.13 -18.17
N ASN A 484 4.78 16.05 -18.09
CA ASN A 484 5.93 15.95 -17.20
C ASN A 484 6.90 17.13 -17.37
N ARG A 485 7.17 17.86 -16.28
CA ARG A 485 8.13 18.97 -16.25
C ARG A 485 9.54 18.54 -15.85
N LYS A 486 9.76 17.25 -15.58
CA LYS A 486 11.04 16.66 -15.16
C LYS A 486 11.61 17.29 -13.89
N ARG A 487 10.72 17.55 -12.93
CA ARG A 487 11.03 18.23 -11.67
C ARG A 487 10.29 17.58 -10.51
N LEU A 488 10.51 16.28 -10.33
CA LEU A 488 9.97 15.56 -9.17
C LEU A 488 10.85 15.85 -7.96
N HIS A 489 10.28 16.43 -6.91
CA HIS A 489 10.97 16.62 -5.64
C HIS A 489 10.77 15.35 -4.79
N ALA A 490 11.85 14.69 -4.40
CA ALA A 490 11.77 13.39 -3.73
C ALA A 490 12.65 13.33 -2.48
N VAL A 491 12.21 12.60 -1.45
CA VAL A 491 13.00 12.37 -0.23
C VAL A 491 12.75 10.97 0.31
N THR A 492 13.78 10.37 0.90
CA THR A 492 13.64 9.11 1.67
C THR A 492 13.78 9.44 3.15
N ILE A 493 12.80 9.02 3.96
CA ILE A 493 12.82 9.22 5.40
C ILE A 493 13.57 8.05 6.04
N ASN A 494 14.74 8.36 6.60
CA ASN A 494 15.59 7.38 7.30
C ASN A 494 15.50 7.50 8.83
N GLU A 495 14.69 8.43 9.35
CA GLU A 495 14.60 8.70 10.78
C GLU A 495 13.66 7.69 11.47
N LYS A 496 14.21 6.92 12.41
CA LYS A 496 13.43 6.11 13.33
C LYS A 496 12.78 7.02 14.36
N LYS A 497 11.47 7.21 14.25
CA LYS A 497 10.58 7.75 15.29
C LYS A 497 11.08 9.01 16.01
N LYS A 498 10.59 10.16 15.53
CA LYS A 498 10.13 11.20 16.45
C LYS A 498 8.63 11.30 16.27
N ASP A 499 7.90 11.35 17.38
CA ASP A 499 6.52 11.83 17.37
C ASP A 499 6.53 13.22 16.72
N ASN A 500 5.63 13.48 15.77
CA ASN A 500 5.58 14.66 14.89
C ASN A 500 6.68 14.78 13.82
N ILE A 501 6.59 13.96 12.77
CA ILE A 501 7.37 14.14 11.54
C ILE A 501 6.77 15.29 10.72
N ASP A 502 7.53 16.38 10.54
CA ASP A 502 7.19 17.43 9.58
C ASP A 502 7.72 17.06 8.19
N PHE A 503 6.86 16.44 7.39
CA PHE A 503 7.18 16.02 6.03
C PHE A 503 7.56 17.19 5.11
N SER A 504 6.94 18.37 5.27
CA SER A 504 7.21 19.53 4.43
C SER A 504 8.62 20.05 4.70
N THR A 505 9.01 20.18 5.97
CA THR A 505 10.36 20.59 6.37
C THR A 505 11.42 19.58 5.91
N LEU A 506 11.17 18.28 6.06
CA LEU A 506 12.09 17.23 5.59
C LEU A 506 12.29 17.27 4.07
N LEU A 507 11.21 17.47 3.32
CA LEU A 507 11.26 17.59 1.87
C LEU A 507 12.07 18.83 1.46
N GLU A 508 11.91 19.96 2.15
CA GLU A 508 12.66 21.19 1.89
C GLU A 508 14.16 21.06 2.22
N GLN A 509 14.51 20.39 3.32
CA GLN A 509 15.91 20.27 3.79
C GLN A 509 16.68 19.15 3.08
N ASN A 510 16.05 17.99 2.89
CA ASN A 510 16.73 16.76 2.46
C ASN A 510 16.25 16.27 1.08
N GLY A 511 15.28 16.96 0.47
CA GLY A 511 14.73 16.54 -0.81
C GLY A 511 15.69 16.77 -1.98
N VAL A 512 15.63 15.85 -2.94
CA VAL A 512 16.42 15.84 -4.17
C VAL A 512 15.51 16.03 -5.38
N LEU A 513 16.03 16.65 -6.44
CA LEU A 513 15.29 16.87 -7.67
C LEU A 513 15.55 15.75 -8.67
N LEU A 514 14.56 14.90 -8.92
CA LEU A 514 14.63 13.84 -9.92
C LEU A 514 14.15 14.38 -11.29
N GLN A 515 15.06 14.35 -12.28
CA GLN A 515 14.80 14.91 -13.63
C GLN A 515 14.54 13.82 -14.68
N ASN A 516 15.22 12.68 -14.58
CA ASN A 516 15.15 11.60 -15.57
C ASN A 516 14.42 10.37 -15.00
N LEU A 517 13.10 10.48 -14.92
CA LEU A 517 12.26 9.34 -14.59
C LEU A 517 12.19 8.38 -15.78
N THR A 518 12.61 7.14 -15.57
CA THR A 518 12.56 6.06 -16.55
C THR A 518 11.57 4.98 -16.10
N ASP A 519 11.35 3.97 -16.94
CA ASP A 519 10.64 2.73 -16.60
C ASP A 519 11.49 1.73 -15.79
N ASP A 520 12.80 1.99 -15.65
CA ASP A 520 13.67 1.31 -14.69
C ASP A 520 13.38 1.71 -13.23
N ALA A 521 14.07 1.08 -12.28
CA ALA A 521 13.86 1.31 -10.86
C ALA A 521 14.11 2.79 -10.48
N TRP A 522 13.15 3.39 -9.78
CA TRP A 522 13.27 4.76 -9.26
C TRP A 522 14.13 4.76 -8.01
N PHE A 523 15.19 5.55 -8.05
CA PHE A 523 16.13 5.76 -6.95
C PHE A 523 16.09 7.21 -6.51
N ILE A 524 15.93 7.44 -5.20
CA ILE A 524 15.98 8.77 -4.60
C ILE A 524 17.40 8.99 -4.09
N GLY A 525 18.19 9.71 -4.87
CA GLY A 525 19.55 10.13 -4.52
C GLY A 525 19.89 11.49 -5.13
N SER A 526 20.91 12.15 -4.59
CA SER A 526 21.42 13.43 -5.06
C SER A 526 21.87 13.39 -6.53
N ASP A 527 21.95 14.56 -7.18
CA ASP A 527 22.48 14.68 -8.54
C ASP A 527 23.88 14.08 -8.70
N ALA A 528 24.67 14.07 -7.62
CA ALA A 528 26.01 13.50 -7.62
C ALA A 528 25.97 11.97 -7.54
N GLU A 529 25.11 11.40 -6.69
CA GLU A 529 24.87 9.96 -6.61
C GLU A 529 24.24 9.40 -7.89
N GLN A 530 23.32 10.12 -8.52
CA GLN A 530 22.75 9.75 -9.82
C GLN A 530 23.83 9.73 -10.92
N ARG A 531 24.67 10.77 -10.99
CA ARG A 531 25.79 10.81 -11.95
C ARG A 531 26.79 9.68 -11.72
N LEU A 532 27.06 9.35 -10.45
CA LEU A 532 27.90 8.22 -10.10
C LEU A 532 27.28 6.89 -10.55
N LYS A 533 25.97 6.70 -10.32
CA LYS A 533 25.22 5.53 -10.79
C LYS A 533 25.26 5.39 -12.31
N GLU A 534 25.00 6.48 -13.05
CA GLU A 534 25.07 6.51 -14.52
C GLU A 534 26.49 6.20 -15.02
N LYS A 535 27.52 6.69 -14.33
CA LYS A 535 28.92 6.39 -14.66
C LYS A 535 29.25 4.91 -14.45
N ILE A 536 28.82 4.33 -13.34
CA ILE A 536 28.95 2.88 -13.06
C ILE A 536 28.30 2.06 -14.18
N GLU A 537 27.08 2.42 -14.59
CA GLU A 537 26.32 1.76 -15.66
C GLU A 537 26.96 1.94 -17.05
N ARG A 538 27.57 3.10 -17.32
CA ARG A 538 28.23 3.39 -18.60
C ARG A 538 29.55 2.64 -18.76
N ILE A 539 30.34 2.51 -17.68
CA ILE A 539 31.66 1.88 -17.72
C ILE A 539 31.54 0.36 -17.70
N GLY A 540 30.64 -0.18 -16.87
CA GLY A 540 30.51 -1.62 -16.72
C GLY A 540 29.55 -2.25 -17.72
N LYS A 541 29.82 -3.51 -18.05
CA LYS A 541 28.93 -4.39 -18.80
C LYS A 541 28.04 -5.15 -17.83
N PRO A 542 26.69 -5.13 -17.99
CA PRO A 542 25.77 -5.84 -17.12
C PRO A 542 26.07 -7.35 -17.03
N LEU A 543 26.02 -7.95 -15.84
CA LEU A 543 26.32 -9.38 -15.60
C LEU A 543 25.55 -10.36 -16.51
N LYS A 544 24.32 -10.05 -16.94
CA LYS A 544 23.55 -10.84 -17.91
C LYS A 544 24.22 -10.99 -19.28
N ASP A 545 25.07 -10.03 -19.64
CA ASP A 545 25.80 -10.01 -20.91
C ASP A 545 27.18 -10.69 -20.77
N TRP A 546 27.50 -11.17 -19.56
CA TRP A 546 28.60 -12.09 -19.29
C TRP A 546 28.10 -13.55 -19.30
N ASP A 547 29.01 -14.51 -19.39
CA ASP A 547 28.71 -15.94 -19.26
C ASP A 547 28.45 -16.34 -17.78
N VAL A 548 27.46 -15.70 -17.15
CA VAL A 548 27.11 -15.86 -15.74
C VAL A 548 25.72 -16.47 -15.61
N ASN A 549 25.67 -17.66 -15.04
CA ASN A 549 24.41 -18.33 -14.72
C ASN A 549 24.10 -18.19 -13.23
N ILE A 550 22.88 -17.76 -12.91
CA ILE A 550 22.41 -17.57 -11.53
C ILE A 550 21.34 -18.61 -11.19
N TYR A 551 21.55 -19.30 -10.09
CA TYR A 551 20.73 -20.41 -9.61
C TYR A 551 20.06 -20.07 -8.28
N TYR A 552 18.93 -20.71 -8.01
CA TYR A 552 18.23 -20.63 -6.73
C TYR A 552 18.70 -21.74 -5.79
N GLY A 553 18.75 -21.46 -4.49
CA GLY A 553 18.88 -22.51 -3.48
C GLY A 553 17.69 -23.48 -3.48
N ILE A 554 17.84 -24.59 -2.77
CA ILE A 554 16.83 -25.66 -2.78
C ILE A 554 15.60 -25.31 -1.94
N LYS A 555 14.42 -25.77 -2.37
CA LYS A 555 13.20 -25.74 -1.56
C LYS A 555 12.80 -27.14 -1.11
N THR A 556 12.77 -27.36 0.20
CA THR A 556 12.42 -28.65 0.80
C THR A 556 10.91 -28.91 0.77
N GLY A 557 10.10 -27.86 0.97
CA GLY A 557 8.64 -27.93 1.12
C GLY A 557 8.18 -28.37 2.52
N LEU A 558 9.08 -28.86 3.38
CA LEU A 558 8.85 -29.20 4.79
C LEU A 558 10.22 -29.24 5.49
N ASN A 559 10.66 -28.12 6.07
CA ASN A 559 12.01 -28.01 6.60
C ASN A 559 12.26 -29.01 7.75
N GLU A 560 11.25 -29.28 8.56
CA GLU A 560 11.29 -30.18 9.71
C GLU A 560 11.70 -31.61 9.33
N ALA A 561 11.31 -32.07 8.14
CA ALA A 561 11.61 -33.43 7.67
C ALA A 561 12.94 -33.54 6.92
N PHE A 562 13.35 -32.46 6.24
CA PHE A 562 14.50 -32.52 5.33
C PHE A 562 15.73 -31.78 5.86
N ILE A 563 15.59 -30.88 6.85
CA ILE A 563 16.72 -30.20 7.51
C ILE A 563 16.89 -30.78 8.90
N ILE A 564 18.03 -31.42 9.12
CA ILE A 564 18.32 -32.21 10.32
C ILE A 564 19.61 -31.71 11.00
N ASP A 565 19.74 -31.98 12.30
CA ASP A 565 20.96 -31.71 13.07
C ASP A 565 21.90 -32.93 13.10
N ASP A 566 23.06 -32.78 13.75
CA ASP A 566 24.04 -33.86 13.90
C ASP A 566 23.48 -35.08 14.64
N ALA A 567 22.62 -34.87 15.64
CA ALA A 567 22.02 -35.94 16.43
C ALA A 567 21.12 -36.82 15.54
N ARG A 568 20.28 -36.18 14.73
CA ARG A 568 19.37 -36.88 13.82
C ARG A 568 20.09 -37.50 12.64
N ARG A 569 21.12 -36.84 12.10
CA ARG A 569 22.01 -37.43 11.09
C ARG A 569 22.62 -38.73 11.62
N LYS A 570 23.15 -38.70 12.84
CA LYS A 570 23.73 -39.88 13.49
C LYS A 570 22.69 -40.99 13.67
N GLU A 571 21.50 -40.67 14.16
CA GLU A 571 20.40 -41.63 14.32
C GLU A 571 20.06 -42.35 13.00
N ILE A 572 19.96 -41.62 11.89
CA ILE A 572 19.66 -42.21 10.57
C ILE A 572 20.79 -43.15 10.13
N LEU A 573 22.06 -42.73 10.29
CA LEU A 573 23.21 -43.52 9.86
C LEU A 573 23.46 -44.75 10.72
N ASP A 574 23.19 -44.68 12.03
CA ASP A 574 23.35 -45.80 12.96
C ASP A 574 22.25 -46.86 12.81
N ASN A 575 21.11 -46.48 12.23
CA ASN A 575 20.02 -47.40 11.89
C ASN A 575 20.13 -48.01 10.48
N CYS A 576 21.17 -47.69 9.70
CA CYS A 576 21.42 -48.31 8.39
C CYS A 576 21.66 -49.82 8.54
N LYS A 577 21.07 -50.63 7.63
CA LYS A 577 21.09 -52.10 7.70
C LYS A 577 22.50 -52.68 7.55
N ASP A 578 23.33 -52.01 6.76
CA ASP A 578 24.68 -52.41 6.42
C ASP A 578 25.53 -51.18 6.04
N GLU A 579 26.84 -51.39 5.95
CA GLU A 579 27.83 -50.36 5.60
C GLU A 579 27.61 -49.80 4.18
N ALA A 580 27.03 -50.59 3.26
CA ALA A 580 26.77 -50.14 1.89
C ALA A 580 25.61 -49.14 1.83
N GLU A 581 24.53 -49.38 2.58
CA GLU A 581 23.46 -48.41 2.82
C GLU A 581 24.02 -47.18 3.52
N ARG A 582 24.78 -47.36 4.60
CA ARG A 582 25.36 -46.24 5.36
C ARG A 582 26.11 -45.27 4.45
N ARG A 583 26.99 -45.78 3.57
CA ARG A 583 27.73 -44.96 2.59
C ARG A 583 26.84 -44.23 1.59
N ARG A 584 25.81 -44.90 1.05
CA ARG A 584 24.88 -44.25 0.11
C ARG A 584 24.01 -43.20 0.80
N THR A 585 23.53 -43.48 2.00
CA THR A 585 22.74 -42.54 2.82
C THR A 585 23.58 -41.33 3.23
N GLU A 586 24.82 -41.56 3.66
CA GLU A 586 25.77 -40.48 3.98
C GLU A 586 26.06 -39.61 2.74
N ALA A 587 26.18 -40.20 1.55
CA ALA A 587 26.43 -39.45 0.32
C ALA A 587 25.31 -38.45 -0.05
N ILE A 588 24.06 -38.75 0.31
CA ILE A 588 22.91 -37.86 0.03
C ILE A 588 22.60 -36.88 1.17
N ILE A 589 23.17 -37.07 2.37
CA ILE A 589 23.04 -36.13 3.48
C ILE A 589 24.18 -35.10 3.39
N LYS A 590 23.86 -33.88 2.97
CA LYS A 590 24.84 -32.81 2.72
C LYS A 590 24.71 -31.68 3.73
N PRO A 591 25.81 -31.00 4.12
CA PRO A 591 25.70 -29.82 4.97
C PRO A 591 24.93 -28.71 4.23
N ILE A 592 24.09 -27.97 4.95
CA ILE A 592 23.25 -26.91 4.37
C ILE A 592 23.53 -25.54 5.00
N LEU A 593 23.48 -24.49 4.17
CA LEU A 593 23.56 -23.09 4.57
C LEU A 593 22.24 -22.37 4.28
N ARG A 594 21.80 -21.52 5.22
CA ARG A 594 20.64 -20.63 5.11
C ARG A 594 21.09 -19.19 4.91
N GLY A 595 20.17 -18.29 4.56
CA GLY A 595 20.49 -16.87 4.32
C GLY A 595 21.30 -16.21 5.44
N ARG A 596 20.93 -16.47 6.70
CA ARG A 596 21.62 -15.91 7.88
C ARG A 596 23.03 -16.45 8.13
N ASP A 597 23.33 -17.60 7.53
CA ASP A 597 24.61 -18.30 7.66
C ASP A 597 25.66 -17.73 6.68
N ILE A 598 25.25 -16.90 5.70
CA ILE A 598 26.12 -16.21 4.74
C ILE A 598 26.59 -14.87 5.32
N LYS A 599 27.91 -14.64 5.31
CA LYS A 599 28.55 -13.41 5.76
C LYS A 599 29.42 -12.81 4.64
N ARG A 600 29.89 -11.58 4.82
CA ARG A 600 30.82 -10.96 3.87
C ARG A 600 32.14 -11.74 3.86
N TYR A 601 32.52 -12.30 2.72
CA TYR A 601 33.72 -13.13 2.50
C TYR A 601 33.76 -14.53 3.15
N TYR A 602 32.84 -14.90 4.04
CA TYR A 602 32.84 -16.22 4.69
C TYR A 602 31.42 -16.72 5.00
N TYR A 603 31.31 -17.93 5.55
CA TYR A 603 30.03 -18.50 6.01
C TYR A 603 30.19 -19.19 7.36
N GLU A 604 29.10 -19.26 8.13
CA GLU A 604 29.03 -19.91 9.45
C GLU A 604 28.10 -21.11 9.39
N TRP A 605 28.66 -22.31 9.26
CA TRP A 605 27.84 -23.51 9.23
C TRP A 605 27.28 -23.86 10.60
N ALA A 606 25.95 -23.96 10.69
CA ALA A 606 25.23 -24.12 11.96
C ALA A 606 25.07 -25.58 12.45
N GLY A 607 25.87 -26.52 11.94
CA GLY A 607 25.70 -27.95 12.26
C GLY A 607 24.44 -28.58 11.65
N LEU A 608 23.92 -27.98 10.58
CA LEU A 608 22.70 -28.42 9.91
C LEU A 608 22.98 -29.15 8.61
N TRP A 609 22.17 -30.16 8.34
CA TRP A 609 22.27 -31.02 7.18
C TRP A 609 20.94 -31.05 6.43
N VAL A 610 21.01 -31.27 5.12
CA VAL A 610 19.86 -31.59 4.30
C VAL A 610 19.86 -33.05 3.90
N VAL A 611 18.72 -33.70 4.06
CA VAL A 611 18.40 -34.98 3.42
C VAL A 611 18.18 -34.72 1.93
N GLY A 612 19.22 -34.92 1.13
CA GLY A 612 19.29 -34.55 -0.29
C GLY A 612 18.57 -35.52 -1.24
N THR A 613 17.33 -35.87 -0.96
CA THR A 613 16.48 -36.67 -1.85
C THR A 613 15.94 -35.80 -3.00
N PHE A 614 16.84 -35.33 -3.86
CA PHE A 614 16.48 -34.43 -4.95
C PHE A 614 15.88 -35.20 -6.14
N PRO A 615 14.78 -34.72 -6.76
CA PRO A 615 14.18 -35.36 -7.93
C PRO A 615 15.15 -35.61 -9.09
N ALA A 616 16.10 -34.69 -9.31
CA ALA A 616 17.14 -34.83 -10.33
C ALA A 616 18.03 -36.08 -10.17
N LEU A 617 18.17 -36.59 -8.95
CA LEU A 617 18.97 -37.79 -8.66
C LEU A 617 18.20 -39.09 -8.96
N LYS A 618 16.89 -39.02 -9.24
CA LYS A 618 16.03 -40.17 -9.58
C LYS A 618 16.16 -41.33 -8.60
N LEU A 619 16.25 -41.02 -7.31
CA LEU A 619 16.46 -42.03 -6.27
C LEU A 619 15.26 -42.98 -6.15
N ASN A 620 15.57 -44.20 -5.71
CA ASN A 620 14.58 -45.18 -5.24
C ASN A 620 14.66 -45.29 -3.72
N ILE A 621 13.60 -44.91 -3.01
CA ILE A 621 13.57 -44.86 -1.54
C ILE A 621 13.77 -46.24 -0.89
N GLU A 622 13.47 -47.33 -1.61
CA GLU A 622 13.70 -48.69 -1.11
C GLU A 622 15.19 -49.03 -0.96
N ASP A 623 16.08 -48.29 -1.61
CA ASP A 623 17.54 -48.45 -1.46
C ASP A 623 18.07 -47.81 -0.16
N TYR A 624 17.21 -47.09 0.57
CA TYR A 624 17.51 -46.31 1.79
C TYR A 624 16.50 -46.63 2.93
N PRO A 625 16.38 -47.90 3.37
CA PRO A 625 15.38 -48.29 4.36
C PRO A 625 15.46 -47.55 5.70
N ALA A 626 16.64 -47.18 6.18
CA ALA A 626 16.79 -46.38 7.40
C ALA A 626 16.23 -44.97 7.25
N LEU A 627 16.48 -44.33 6.10
CA LEU A 627 15.93 -43.01 5.80
C LEU A 627 14.41 -43.06 5.60
N LYS A 628 13.91 -44.08 4.89
CA LYS A 628 12.48 -44.34 4.71
C LYS A 628 11.78 -44.48 6.06
N LYS A 629 12.38 -45.27 6.96
CA LYS A 629 11.88 -45.45 8.33
C LYS A 629 11.85 -44.13 9.09
N TYR A 630 12.94 -43.36 9.08
CA TYR A 630 12.98 -42.04 9.70
C TYR A 630 11.82 -41.14 9.25
N LEU A 631 11.58 -41.02 7.94
CA LEU A 631 10.52 -40.17 7.42
C LEU A 631 9.13 -40.63 7.87
N LEU A 632 8.86 -41.94 7.83
CA LEU A 632 7.54 -42.50 8.16
C LEU A 632 7.26 -42.60 9.67
N ASP A 633 8.30 -42.76 10.49
CA ASP A 633 8.17 -42.85 11.95
C ASP A 633 7.98 -41.46 12.59
N ASN A 634 8.49 -40.40 11.94
CA ASN A 634 8.48 -39.04 12.49
C ASN A 634 7.44 -38.11 11.85
N PHE A 635 6.92 -38.43 10.67
CA PHE A 635 5.99 -37.57 9.93
C PHE A 635 4.83 -38.37 9.34
N ASP A 636 3.63 -37.77 9.32
CA ASP A 636 2.49 -38.34 8.62
C ASP A 636 2.73 -38.31 7.10
N ILE A 637 2.41 -39.40 6.41
CA ILE A 637 2.58 -39.48 4.94
C ILE A 637 1.81 -38.36 4.20
N ARG A 638 0.70 -37.88 4.76
CA ARG A 638 -0.09 -36.76 4.22
C ARG A 638 0.63 -35.41 4.35
N GLN A 639 1.54 -35.28 5.31
CA GLN A 639 2.41 -34.11 5.45
C GLN A 639 3.58 -34.18 4.45
N LEU A 640 4.04 -35.38 4.11
CA LEU A 640 5.14 -35.61 3.18
C LEU A 640 4.70 -35.59 1.71
N GLU A 641 3.45 -35.96 1.40
CA GLU A 641 2.95 -35.93 0.03
C GLU A 641 2.94 -34.51 -0.56
N GLN A 642 3.09 -34.42 -1.88
CA GLN A 642 3.11 -33.16 -2.63
C GLN A 642 1.81 -33.04 -3.45
N SER A 643 0.65 -33.16 -2.78
CA SER A 643 -0.68 -33.15 -3.41
C SER A 643 -1.33 -31.76 -3.42
N GLY A 644 -0.89 -30.86 -2.53
CA GLY A 644 -1.51 -29.58 -2.25
C GLY A 644 -2.87 -29.68 -1.53
N LYS A 645 -3.23 -30.85 -1.00
CA LYS A 645 -4.44 -31.02 -0.20
C LYS A 645 -4.31 -30.33 1.16
N LYS A 646 -5.43 -29.81 1.64
CA LYS A 646 -5.53 -29.24 2.98
C LYS A 646 -6.18 -30.23 3.93
N TYR A 647 -5.70 -30.28 5.17
CA TYR A 647 -6.25 -31.13 6.23
C TYR A 647 -6.49 -30.33 7.51
N PRO A 648 -7.52 -29.45 7.54
CA PRO A 648 -7.82 -28.63 8.70
C PRO A 648 -7.97 -29.43 10.00
N GLU A 649 -8.45 -30.67 9.91
CA GLU A 649 -8.67 -31.59 11.02
C GLU A 649 -7.39 -32.16 11.65
N LEU A 650 -6.26 -32.10 10.96
CA LEU A 650 -4.97 -32.66 11.42
C LEU A 650 -3.99 -31.59 11.92
N GLY A 651 -4.30 -30.31 11.70
CA GLY A 651 -3.42 -29.20 12.07
C GLY A 651 -2.21 -29.01 11.15
N PHE A 652 -2.14 -29.73 10.02
CA PHE A 652 -1.11 -29.57 8.99
C PHE A 652 -1.70 -29.82 7.59
N ASP A 653 -1.07 -29.27 6.55
CA ASP A 653 -1.45 -29.47 5.15
C ASP A 653 -0.40 -30.33 4.41
N ALA A 654 -0.78 -30.90 3.27
CA ALA A 654 0.19 -31.49 2.35
C ALA A 654 1.11 -30.42 1.76
N ARG A 655 2.31 -30.82 1.34
CA ARG A 655 3.20 -29.93 0.59
C ARG A 655 2.56 -29.51 -0.73
N LYS A 656 3.05 -28.40 -1.28
CA LYS A 656 2.57 -27.82 -2.55
C LYS A 656 2.47 -28.90 -3.63
N LYS A 657 1.40 -28.86 -4.42
CA LYS A 657 1.18 -29.84 -5.50
C LYS A 657 2.35 -29.84 -6.49
N THR A 658 3.05 -30.98 -6.63
CA THR A 658 4.10 -31.22 -7.63
C THR A 658 3.96 -32.63 -8.22
N GLY A 659 4.81 -32.96 -9.20
CA GLY A 659 4.93 -34.34 -9.73
C GLY A 659 5.99 -35.18 -9.01
N ASN A 660 6.58 -34.65 -7.93
CA ASN A 660 7.69 -35.28 -7.22
C ASN A 660 7.17 -36.32 -6.23
N LYS A 661 8.02 -37.25 -5.83
CA LYS A 661 7.67 -38.28 -4.84
C LYS A 661 7.59 -37.68 -3.43
N TRP A 662 6.82 -38.34 -2.55
CA TRP A 662 6.60 -37.87 -1.18
C TRP A 662 7.89 -37.76 -0.34
N PHE A 663 8.93 -38.53 -0.68
CA PHE A 663 10.23 -38.47 0.00
C PHE A 663 11.20 -37.50 -0.67
N GLU A 664 10.85 -36.88 -1.78
CA GLU A 664 11.72 -35.95 -2.50
C GLU A 664 11.51 -34.50 -2.02
N THR A 665 12.49 -33.63 -2.23
CA THR A 665 12.33 -32.17 -2.03
C THR A 665 11.31 -31.58 -3.00
N GLN A 666 10.88 -30.34 -2.76
CA GLN A 666 9.80 -29.71 -3.53
C GLN A 666 10.23 -29.31 -4.95
N ASP A 667 11.46 -28.85 -5.13
CA ASP A 667 11.95 -28.42 -6.44
C ASP A 667 12.68 -29.55 -7.17
N GLN A 668 12.63 -29.54 -8.51
CA GLN A 668 13.24 -30.55 -9.38
C GLN A 668 14.77 -30.54 -9.34
N ILE A 669 15.38 -29.36 -9.17
CA ILE A 669 16.83 -29.13 -9.05
C ILE A 669 17.61 -29.73 -10.24
N ALA A 670 17.23 -29.37 -11.47
CA ALA A 670 17.87 -29.86 -12.69
C ALA A 670 19.37 -29.50 -12.79
N TYR A 671 19.82 -28.48 -12.06
CA TYR A 671 21.20 -28.00 -11.97
C TYR A 671 21.95 -28.53 -10.74
N TYR A 672 21.61 -29.73 -10.25
CA TYR A 672 22.24 -30.31 -9.05
C TYR A 672 23.79 -30.30 -9.12
N SER A 673 24.37 -30.62 -10.28
CA SER A 673 25.82 -30.62 -10.49
C SER A 673 26.50 -29.26 -10.27
N GLU A 674 25.74 -28.15 -10.31
CA GLU A 674 26.27 -26.83 -10.00
C GLU A 674 26.46 -26.63 -8.50
N PHE A 675 25.69 -27.32 -7.64
CA PHE A 675 25.94 -27.30 -6.21
C PHE A 675 27.26 -27.98 -5.85
N GLU A 676 27.72 -28.94 -6.65
CA GLU A 676 28.96 -29.68 -6.40
C GLU A 676 30.23 -28.88 -6.74
N LYS A 677 30.08 -27.71 -7.37
CA LYS A 677 31.17 -26.79 -7.68
C LYS A 677 31.35 -25.78 -6.56
N GLU A 678 32.57 -25.25 -6.47
CA GLU A 678 32.80 -23.99 -5.74
C GLU A 678 31.92 -22.89 -6.35
N LYS A 679 31.29 -22.10 -5.48
CA LYS A 679 30.23 -21.17 -5.88
C LYS A 679 30.26 -19.91 -5.05
N VAL A 680 29.88 -18.80 -5.65
CA VAL A 680 29.59 -17.54 -4.94
C VAL A 680 28.13 -17.55 -4.52
N VAL A 681 27.86 -17.28 -3.24
CA VAL A 681 26.53 -17.34 -2.63
C VAL A 681 26.19 -15.99 -1.99
N TRP A 682 24.92 -15.59 -2.09
CA TRP A 682 24.35 -14.43 -1.40
C TRP A 682 22.91 -14.68 -0.96
N PRO A 683 22.44 -14.04 0.12
CA PRO A 683 21.08 -14.22 0.61
C PRO A 683 20.05 -13.63 -0.38
N SER A 684 18.85 -14.23 -0.43
CA SER A 684 17.71 -13.64 -1.15
C SER A 684 17.03 -12.53 -0.36
N ILE A 685 17.16 -12.56 0.97
CA ILE A 685 16.77 -11.51 1.91
C ILE A 685 17.86 -11.45 2.98
N GLY A 686 18.54 -10.32 3.11
CA GLY A 686 19.65 -10.16 4.06
C GLY A 686 20.47 -8.93 3.72
N GLU A 687 21.57 -8.72 4.44
CA GLU A 687 22.56 -7.73 4.03
C GLU A 687 23.26 -8.17 2.74
N THR A 688 23.76 -7.21 1.96
CA THR A 688 24.36 -7.41 0.64
C THR A 688 25.76 -8.02 0.75
N TYR A 689 25.80 -9.30 1.05
CA TYR A 689 27.01 -10.06 1.32
C TYR A 689 27.20 -11.20 0.34
N TYR A 690 28.44 -11.34 -0.13
CA TYR A 690 28.86 -12.42 -1.01
C TYR A 690 30.00 -13.19 -0.34
N CYS A 691 29.94 -14.53 -0.42
CA CYS A 691 31.06 -15.38 -0.04
C CYS A 691 31.25 -16.54 -1.03
N PHE A 692 32.47 -17.09 -1.05
CA PHE A 692 32.73 -18.37 -1.70
C PHE A 692 32.35 -19.52 -0.78
N VAL A 693 31.67 -20.51 -1.35
CA VAL A 693 31.19 -21.70 -0.67
C VAL A 693 31.69 -22.93 -1.41
N ASP A 694 32.24 -23.88 -0.67
CA ASP A 694 32.77 -25.12 -1.23
C ASP A 694 31.66 -25.99 -1.85
N GLY A 695 32.05 -26.86 -2.79
CA GLY A 695 31.14 -27.75 -3.51
C GLY A 695 30.38 -28.77 -2.66
N ASN A 696 30.79 -29.01 -1.41
CA ASN A 696 30.09 -29.95 -0.54
C ASN A 696 28.83 -29.37 0.12
N TYR A 697 28.69 -28.04 0.14
CA TYR A 697 27.55 -27.37 0.80
C TYR A 697 26.40 -27.14 -0.17
N ILE A 698 25.19 -27.46 0.30
CA ILE A 698 23.94 -27.07 -0.34
C ILE A 698 23.45 -25.75 0.28
N VAL A 699 22.77 -24.92 -0.50
CA VAL A 699 22.17 -23.67 0.01
C VAL A 699 20.65 -23.72 -0.10
N LEU A 700 19.97 -23.25 0.94
CA LEU A 700 18.50 -23.16 1.00
C LEU A 700 17.96 -22.04 0.08
N ASP A 701 16.70 -22.10 -0.32
CA ASP A 701 15.99 -21.10 -1.18
C ASP A 701 16.04 -19.66 -0.65
N THR A 702 16.41 -19.48 0.62
CA THR A 702 16.83 -18.19 1.20
C THR A 702 18.13 -17.60 0.61
N ASN A 703 18.74 -18.25 -0.38
CA ASN A 703 19.96 -17.83 -1.06
C ASN A 703 19.87 -18.00 -2.58
N TYR A 704 20.69 -17.23 -3.28
CA TYR A 704 21.07 -17.43 -4.67
C TYR A 704 22.53 -17.85 -4.75
N PHE A 705 22.93 -18.45 -5.87
CA PHE A 705 24.34 -18.73 -6.13
C PHE A 705 24.69 -18.72 -7.61
N THR A 706 25.99 -18.61 -7.89
CA THR A 706 26.57 -18.77 -9.23
C THR A 706 27.92 -19.47 -9.15
N THR A 707 28.22 -20.28 -10.17
CA THR A 707 29.48 -21.02 -10.33
C THR A 707 30.40 -20.36 -11.36
N SER A 708 29.97 -19.25 -11.98
CA SER A 708 30.65 -18.63 -13.12
C SER A 708 31.54 -17.43 -12.76
N LEU A 709 31.35 -16.83 -11.57
CA LEU A 709 32.04 -15.59 -11.21
C LEU A 709 33.53 -15.79 -10.95
N LYS A 710 34.34 -14.88 -11.49
CA LYS A 710 35.78 -14.82 -11.24
C LYS A 710 36.08 -14.07 -9.95
N LYS A 711 37.25 -14.32 -9.35
CA LYS A 711 37.65 -13.73 -8.06
C LYS A 711 37.68 -12.20 -8.10
N TRP A 712 38.13 -11.59 -9.20
CA TRP A 712 38.11 -10.13 -9.32
C TRP A 712 36.69 -9.55 -9.39
N GLN A 713 35.75 -10.23 -10.07
CA GLN A 713 34.34 -9.83 -10.11
C GLN A 713 33.74 -9.93 -8.70
N PHE A 714 34.05 -11.00 -7.98
CA PHE A 714 33.68 -11.16 -6.57
C PHE A 714 34.25 -10.04 -5.67
N GLY A 715 35.49 -9.61 -5.90
CA GLY A 715 36.10 -8.47 -5.22
C GLY A 715 35.34 -7.16 -5.50
N ILE A 716 34.95 -6.93 -6.76
CA ILE A 716 34.12 -5.79 -7.16
C ILE A 716 32.75 -5.82 -6.45
N LEU A 717 32.08 -6.98 -6.44
CA LEU A 717 30.74 -7.11 -5.82
C LEU A 717 30.74 -6.83 -4.32
N ASN A 718 31.85 -7.07 -3.62
CA ASN A 718 32.01 -6.75 -2.20
C ASN A 718 32.60 -5.35 -1.96
N SER A 719 32.79 -4.51 -2.99
CA SER A 719 33.39 -3.19 -2.81
C SER A 719 32.41 -2.14 -2.29
N LYS A 720 32.94 -1.09 -1.66
CA LYS A 720 32.18 0.09 -1.22
C LYS A 720 31.47 0.83 -2.35
N LEU A 721 31.96 0.72 -3.59
CA LEU A 721 31.32 1.34 -4.75
C LEU A 721 30.06 0.59 -5.17
N ILE A 722 30.14 -0.74 -5.23
CA ILE A 722 29.10 -1.56 -5.87
C ILE A 722 28.02 -2.02 -4.89
N ILE A 723 28.31 -2.19 -3.59
CA ILE A 723 27.28 -2.53 -2.60
C ILE A 723 26.16 -1.47 -2.57
N PRO A 724 26.43 -0.16 -2.45
CA PRO A 724 25.39 0.87 -2.50
C PRO A 724 24.66 0.90 -3.84
N TYR A 725 25.36 0.66 -4.95
CA TYR A 725 24.72 0.53 -6.26
C TYR A 725 23.71 -0.62 -6.29
N ILE A 726 24.05 -1.81 -5.78
CA ILE A 726 23.13 -2.95 -5.68
C ILE A 726 21.93 -2.61 -4.78
N ASN A 727 22.20 -2.00 -3.62
CA ASN A 727 21.16 -1.56 -2.68
C ASN A 727 20.22 -0.53 -3.32
N SER A 728 20.73 0.28 -4.25
CA SER A 728 19.94 1.24 -5.05
C SER A 728 19.02 0.57 -6.08
N LEU A 729 19.17 -0.73 -6.34
CA LEU A 729 18.28 -1.52 -7.20
C LEU A 729 17.30 -2.39 -6.41
N ASP A 730 17.72 -2.86 -5.22
CA ASP A 730 16.95 -3.78 -4.38
C ASP A 730 16.05 -3.08 -3.35
N THR A 731 15.13 -3.83 -2.73
CA THR A 731 14.17 -3.28 -1.76
C THR A 731 14.70 -3.43 -0.34
N LEU A 732 14.87 -2.34 0.40
CA LEU A 732 15.17 -2.38 1.84
C LEU A 732 14.02 -3.09 2.58
N VAL A 733 14.35 -3.97 3.53
CA VAL A 733 13.41 -4.72 4.37
C VAL A 733 13.89 -4.59 5.82
N GLY A 734 13.09 -3.95 6.66
CA GLY A 734 13.58 -3.59 8.00
C GLY A 734 14.72 -2.56 7.87
N THR A 735 15.76 -2.63 8.70
CA THR A 735 16.68 -1.49 8.83
C THR A 735 17.96 -1.59 8.02
N ILE A 736 18.46 -2.81 7.78
CA ILE A 736 19.77 -3.05 7.15
C ILE A 736 19.72 -4.14 6.07
N ALA A 737 18.64 -4.94 6.02
CA ALA A 737 18.52 -6.05 5.10
C ALA A 737 17.83 -5.60 3.81
N TYR A 738 18.20 -6.20 2.70
CA TYR A 738 17.62 -5.99 1.39
C TYR A 738 16.99 -7.28 0.90
N ARG A 739 15.89 -7.16 0.16
CA ARG A 739 15.35 -8.22 -0.66
C ARG A 739 16.04 -8.17 -2.02
N HIS A 740 16.90 -9.14 -2.25
CA HIS A 740 17.66 -9.28 -3.48
C HIS A 740 16.85 -10.00 -4.54
N TYR A 741 16.84 -9.45 -5.76
CA TYR A 741 16.22 -10.08 -6.89
C TYR A 741 17.26 -10.58 -7.90
N LYS A 742 17.08 -11.82 -8.40
CA LYS A 742 17.94 -12.38 -9.47
C LYS A 742 18.10 -11.42 -10.65
N TYR A 743 17.00 -10.81 -11.10
CA TYR A 743 17.03 -9.88 -12.25
C TYR A 743 17.77 -8.57 -11.98
N ASN A 744 17.92 -8.15 -10.71
CA ASN A 744 18.73 -7.00 -10.35
C ASN A 744 20.22 -7.38 -10.34
N PHE A 745 20.54 -8.58 -9.84
CA PHE A 745 21.90 -9.09 -9.90
C PHE A 745 22.41 -9.21 -11.35
N GLU A 746 21.56 -9.64 -12.26
CA GLU A 746 21.81 -9.67 -13.72
C GLU A 746 22.13 -8.29 -14.33
N LYS A 747 21.67 -7.20 -13.71
CA LYS A 747 21.92 -5.83 -14.19
C LYS A 747 23.21 -5.22 -13.65
N ILE A 748 23.89 -5.85 -12.69
CA ILE A 748 25.09 -5.28 -12.07
C ILE A 748 26.15 -5.05 -13.15
N PRO A 749 26.59 -3.80 -13.38
CA PRO A 749 27.59 -3.49 -14.37
C PRO A 749 28.97 -3.83 -13.79
N VAL A 750 29.79 -4.54 -14.57
CA VAL A 750 31.17 -4.89 -14.21
C VAL A 750 32.08 -4.50 -15.38
N PRO A 751 33.21 -3.79 -15.17
CA PRO A 751 34.05 -3.33 -16.27
C PRO A 751 34.62 -4.48 -17.09
N GLU A 752 34.69 -4.32 -18.42
CA GLU A 752 35.42 -5.27 -19.26
C GLU A 752 36.93 -5.16 -19.03
N ILE A 753 37.64 -6.28 -19.20
CA ILE A 753 39.09 -6.31 -19.04
C ILE A 753 39.74 -5.72 -20.30
N ALA A 754 40.53 -4.67 -20.11
CA ALA A 754 41.37 -4.08 -21.15
C ALA A 754 42.85 -4.19 -20.73
N PRO A 755 43.82 -4.13 -21.66
CA PRO A 755 45.24 -4.23 -21.32
C PRO A 755 45.71 -3.22 -20.26
N ALA A 756 45.09 -2.04 -20.21
CA ALA A 756 45.40 -1.01 -19.21
C ALA A 756 44.87 -1.34 -17.80
N THR A 757 43.80 -2.14 -17.69
CA THR A 757 43.14 -2.49 -16.42
C THR A 757 43.48 -3.89 -15.92
N GLU A 758 44.07 -4.74 -16.77
CA GLU A 758 44.50 -6.10 -16.43
C GLU A 758 45.42 -6.19 -15.20
N PRO A 759 46.42 -5.31 -14.99
CA PRO A 759 47.23 -5.35 -13.76
C PRO A 759 46.41 -5.07 -12.49
N ILE A 760 45.38 -4.21 -12.59
CA ILE A 760 44.49 -3.88 -11.48
C ILE A 760 43.62 -5.10 -11.13
N VAL A 761 43.10 -5.78 -12.16
CA VAL A 761 42.31 -7.02 -12.02
C VAL A 761 43.12 -8.09 -11.26
N HIS A 762 44.37 -8.35 -11.66
CA HIS A 762 45.22 -9.32 -10.96
C HIS A 762 45.54 -8.93 -9.51
N GLN A 763 45.68 -7.64 -9.22
CA GLN A 763 45.84 -7.18 -7.84
C GLN A 763 44.60 -7.46 -7.00
N ILE A 764 43.40 -7.23 -7.54
CA ILE A 764 42.14 -7.57 -6.86
C ILE A 764 42.07 -9.07 -6.58
N GLU A 765 42.41 -9.93 -7.55
CA GLU A 765 42.40 -11.39 -7.35
C GLU A 765 43.35 -11.81 -6.22
N SER A 766 44.57 -11.26 -6.19
CA SER A 766 45.54 -11.55 -5.14
C SER A 766 45.07 -11.10 -3.75
N LEU A 767 44.39 -9.94 -3.67
CA LEU A 767 43.83 -9.45 -2.41
C LEU A 767 42.66 -10.30 -1.94
N VAL A 768 41.77 -10.70 -2.86
CA VAL A 768 40.67 -11.63 -2.57
C VAL A 768 41.22 -12.95 -2.03
N ASP A 769 42.28 -13.51 -2.62
CA ASP A 769 42.90 -14.74 -2.13
C ASP A 769 43.43 -14.62 -0.70
N LYS A 770 44.06 -13.48 -0.36
CA LYS A 770 44.52 -13.21 1.01
C LYS A 770 43.36 -13.13 1.99
N ILE A 771 42.27 -12.46 1.61
CA ILE A 771 41.05 -12.33 2.43
C ILE A 771 40.44 -13.71 2.67
N LEU A 772 40.22 -14.48 1.60
CA LEU A 772 39.61 -15.82 1.70
C LEU A 772 40.48 -16.76 2.52
N SER A 773 41.81 -16.73 2.37
CA SER A 773 42.74 -17.53 3.17
C SER A 773 42.66 -17.17 4.66
N ALA A 774 42.71 -15.88 4.99
CA ALA A 774 42.63 -15.41 6.38
C ALA A 774 41.29 -15.79 7.03
N LYS A 775 40.18 -15.61 6.29
CA LYS A 775 38.83 -15.93 6.76
C LYS A 775 38.57 -17.44 6.89
N LYS A 776 39.23 -18.25 6.07
CA LYS A 776 39.17 -19.72 6.17
C LYS A 776 39.88 -20.23 7.42
N GLU A 777 40.99 -19.63 7.81
CA GLU A 777 41.70 -19.96 9.05
C GLU A 777 40.96 -19.44 10.29
N ASN A 778 40.45 -18.22 10.22
CA ASN A 778 39.66 -17.59 11.26
C ASN A 778 38.54 -16.73 10.65
N PRO A 779 37.27 -17.14 10.74
CA PRO A 779 36.12 -16.36 10.24
C PRO A 779 36.08 -14.91 10.74
N GLN A 780 36.63 -14.65 11.92
CA GLN A 780 36.68 -13.33 12.56
C GLN A 780 37.99 -12.56 12.30
N ALA A 781 38.86 -13.03 11.39
CA ALA A 781 40.09 -12.31 11.03
C ALA A 781 39.77 -10.91 10.49
N ASP A 782 40.50 -9.88 10.93
CA ASP A 782 40.32 -8.53 10.42
C ASP A 782 40.97 -8.39 9.04
N THR A 783 40.13 -8.20 8.02
CA THR A 783 40.52 -8.03 6.61
C THR A 783 40.32 -6.61 6.11
N SER A 784 39.97 -5.67 6.99
CA SER A 784 39.55 -4.30 6.64
C SER A 784 40.57 -3.54 5.78
N ASN A 785 41.87 -3.75 6.01
CA ASN A 785 42.91 -3.09 5.21
C ASN A 785 42.99 -3.64 3.79
N LEU A 786 42.85 -4.96 3.61
CA LEU A 786 42.84 -5.59 2.29
C LEU A 786 41.59 -5.18 1.51
N GLU A 787 40.44 -5.08 2.20
CA GLU A 787 39.18 -4.59 1.62
C GLU A 787 39.31 -3.14 1.15
N LYS A 788 39.93 -2.25 1.94
CA LYS A 788 40.22 -0.86 1.54
C LYS A 788 41.15 -0.79 0.32
N GLU A 789 42.10 -1.72 0.19
CA GLU A 789 42.94 -1.80 -1.00
C GLU A 789 42.13 -2.23 -2.23
N ILE A 790 41.24 -3.21 -2.10
CA ILE A 790 40.29 -3.57 -3.15
C ILE A 790 39.45 -2.36 -3.54
N ASP A 791 38.88 -1.63 -2.58
CA ASP A 791 38.07 -0.43 -2.85
C ASP A 791 38.85 0.59 -3.70
N ARG A 792 40.11 0.89 -3.34
CA ARG A 792 40.97 1.79 -4.13
C ARG A 792 41.21 1.30 -5.56
N MET A 793 41.35 -0.02 -5.75
CA MET A 793 41.51 -0.61 -7.08
C MET A 793 40.22 -0.54 -7.88
N VAL A 794 39.07 -0.75 -7.23
CA VAL A 794 37.75 -0.61 -7.84
C VAL A 794 37.50 0.84 -8.25
N TYR A 795 37.86 1.83 -7.43
CA TYR A 795 37.71 3.24 -7.80
C TYR A 795 38.51 3.58 -9.06
N LYS A 796 39.71 3.01 -9.23
CA LYS A 796 40.50 3.15 -10.46
C LYS A 796 39.86 2.45 -11.66
N LEU A 797 39.28 1.25 -11.47
CA LEU A 797 38.59 0.53 -12.55
C LEU A 797 37.38 1.30 -13.08
N TYR A 798 36.69 2.05 -12.22
CA TYR A 798 35.55 2.90 -12.59
C TYR A 798 35.95 4.36 -12.85
N ASP A 799 37.25 4.66 -12.92
CA ASP A 799 37.78 6.00 -13.20
C ASP A 799 37.19 7.09 -12.29
N LEU A 800 37.01 6.80 -11.00
CA LEU A 800 36.37 7.73 -10.06
C LEU A 800 37.25 8.95 -9.76
N THR A 801 36.62 10.12 -9.70
CA THR A 801 37.25 11.36 -9.24
C THR A 801 37.31 11.42 -7.70
N GLU A 802 38.14 12.30 -7.15
CA GLU A 802 38.21 12.51 -5.69
C GLU A 802 36.85 12.94 -5.09
N GLU A 803 36.04 13.69 -5.82
CA GLU A 803 34.69 14.08 -5.39
C GLU A 803 33.75 12.87 -5.34
N GLU A 804 33.79 12.01 -6.36
CA GLU A 804 33.02 10.76 -6.40
C GLU A 804 33.46 9.79 -5.30
N ILE A 805 34.76 9.69 -5.03
CA ILE A 805 35.30 8.87 -3.94
C ILE A 805 34.79 9.37 -2.58
N LYS A 806 34.74 10.68 -2.35
CA LYS A 806 34.16 11.24 -1.11
C LYS A 806 32.70 10.86 -0.92
N ILE A 807 31.91 10.84 -2.01
CA ILE A 807 30.51 10.40 -1.98
C ILE A 807 30.44 8.93 -1.57
N VAL A 808 31.26 8.07 -2.18
CA VAL A 808 31.31 6.63 -1.87
C VAL A 808 31.75 6.37 -0.42
N GLU A 809 32.72 7.13 0.08
CA GLU A 809 33.24 7.00 1.45
C GLU A 809 32.34 7.66 2.50
N GLY A 810 31.27 8.34 2.10
CA GLY A 810 30.35 9.04 3.02
C GLY A 810 30.98 10.25 3.70
N VAL A 811 32.00 10.86 3.09
CA VAL A 811 32.67 12.06 3.61
C VAL A 811 31.91 13.28 3.09
N SER A 812 30.88 13.70 3.81
CA SER A 812 30.18 14.96 3.55
C SER A 812 31.17 16.12 3.61
N ASN A 813 31.12 17.03 2.62
CA ASN A 813 31.78 18.32 2.75
C ASN A 813 31.08 19.07 3.89
N GLU A 814 31.67 19.07 5.09
CA GLU A 814 31.35 20.08 6.09
C GLU A 814 31.61 21.46 5.47
N LYS A 815 30.55 22.20 5.22
CA LYS A 815 30.56 23.65 5.07
C LYS A 815 29.37 24.24 5.81
#